data_AF-A0A3M2A2J8-F1
#
_entry.id   AF-A0A3M2A2J8-F1
#
_cell.length_a   1.000
_cell.length_b   1.000
_cell.length_c   1.000
_cell.angle_alpha   90.00
_cell.angle_beta   90.00
_cell.angle_gamma   90.00
#
_symmetry.space_group_name_H-M   'P 1'
#
loop_
_entity.id
_entity.type
_entity.pdbx_description
1 polymer ?
#
loop_
_entity_poly.entity_id
_entity_poly.type
_entity_poly.pdbx_seq_one_letter_code
_entity_poly.pdbx_strand_id
1 'polypeptide(L)'
;MLVRAKRVWWLFFSLGLPLVILGWLPGQITEQAAASSHPVIINEWSQGDGGSREWVELLVVNGPVDLRGWDLGDSSAGDLVFSTDSLWSAVPTGTLVVIYNGNDRDALLPPDDTSLSDCVLVVPHNDPAYFSGSWPAFSNSTASDNPHLRDENDVTVHDFSVEPGTGLHAGTAETAVFDGNTTTQLADPTQWHTTSATNATPGAGNGGNNSVWANSLCSAVSTPDLIVHKSAPATIIAGQTIRYQISLSNTGNLTATNVHLTDTLPAGLTYVTDDSGFPLAQPGNSQLVWQVGTLPVGSLFTFQVTATTSLTQSGLITNQVVIGSSHSELVTANNVAFASTYVNSSGVLIDAVLYDGYESNDADEAVALRNISPVTATIGGWQLSDGSTTAVITTTNFPIPPGQVIWLAKDKTAFQRQFGYPPDLVVSNWPGFANTGDEVLLLNASGDLVDVLVYEGGDTNQSGWSGTAVQPYQVSNVFGAEGQILYRKRDQKTGQPVADTNTAADWAQDPDDVINGRKVRYPGWRLDDYFFTAKITETAVLTVAIAPDNAYQTIINHLNAAQTSIQIETLTFENLGLADALIQAAQRGVNVTILLEGAPSGGLPDQEKYICQQLEAAGGQCWFMISNDTTNTHDRYRFMHAKFILIDNQIAILGSENLSPNSLPYDDKSDGTAGRRGVILLTNATGVITHLQTLFTHDFDPARYADLFRWTITDTTYGLPSPGFVPITVTGGTTYTVRYPAPSTFTGQFAFEIVQSPENSLRDVDGLLGLINQAGNGDTVLVEQLSERPYWGTTTSNPTDDPNPRLEAYINAARRGATVRLLLDELFDDPSSPVSNHATCDYVNQIAQNETLDLKCQVGNPAGMGIHNKMILAEINGRGYIHIGSWNGTEQSSKGNREVALQIQSNEAYNLLTDMFYRDWPYRIYMPVILHNFVGPANHPLISEILYDSTGADEAEFIELANPTASDINLSNYTLGDAVNQTDFEDVRRFPAGTILPAQGTLIIARSAVAFQAEFGKWPDFEIEETDATIPNLIDDPTWGDPATILQLGNNGDEIILRDPNGQPVDVVTYGNGNYPGVTPCPLVTTFNHSLERFPWWRDTNNCDFREQSSPTPGILAE
;
A
#
# COMPACT_ATOMS: atom_id res chain seq x y z
N MET A 1 27.58 -38.61 19.39
CA MET A 1 27.18 -38.35 20.80
C MET A 1 26.22 -37.17 20.80
N LEU A 2 25.06 -37.10 21.47
CA LEU A 2 24.08 -38.07 21.94
C LEU A 2 22.86 -37.19 22.36
N VAL A 3 21.73 -37.28 21.62
CA VAL A 3 20.30 -37.24 22.06
C VAL A 3 19.79 -35.94 22.75
N ARG A 4 18.71 -35.26 22.30
CA ARG A 4 17.28 -35.67 22.41
C ARG A 4 16.36 -34.92 21.44
N ALA A 5 15.35 -35.66 20.99
CA ALA A 5 14.33 -35.34 19.99
C ALA A 5 12.90 -35.39 20.58
N LYS A 6 11.94 -34.79 19.87
CA LYS A 6 10.50 -35.14 19.67
C LYS A 6 9.83 -33.90 19.04
N ARG A 7 8.90 -33.94 18.09
CA ARG A 7 8.28 -34.96 17.22
C ARG A 7 7.49 -34.16 16.18
N VAL A 8 7.58 -34.52 14.91
CA VAL A 8 6.65 -34.17 13.81
C VAL A 8 6.22 -35.51 13.20
N TRP A 9 5.11 -35.56 12.47
CA TRP A 9 4.92 -36.31 11.19
C TRP A 9 3.44 -36.57 10.95
N TRP A 10 2.93 -36.17 9.77
CA TRP A 10 1.83 -36.84 9.05
C TRP A 10 1.92 -36.50 7.56
N LEU A 11 2.11 -37.52 6.70
CA LEU A 11 1.70 -37.53 5.28
C LEU A 11 1.68 -38.96 4.71
N PHE A 12 0.47 -39.37 4.30
CA PHE A 12 -0.02 -40.34 3.30
C PHE A 12 0.82 -41.51 2.77
N PHE A 13 0.16 -42.69 2.68
CA PHE A 13 0.28 -43.60 1.53
C PHE A 13 -1.03 -44.36 1.25
N SER A 14 -1.32 -44.47 -0.04
CA SER A 14 -2.40 -45.21 -0.69
C SER A 14 -1.82 -46.41 -1.49
N LEU A 15 -2.69 -47.40 -1.77
CA LEU A 15 -2.66 -48.47 -2.80
C LEU A 15 -2.77 -49.90 -2.24
N GLY A 16 -3.74 -50.65 -2.76
CA GLY A 16 -4.22 -51.93 -2.23
C GLY A 16 -3.98 -53.19 -3.09
N LEU A 17 -4.28 -54.33 -2.41
CA LEU A 17 -4.71 -55.67 -2.89
C LEU A 17 -3.75 -56.49 -3.81
N PRO A 18 -3.90 -57.84 -3.96
CA PRO A 18 -4.54 -58.92 -3.15
C PRO A 18 -3.70 -60.25 -3.06
N LEU A 19 -4.34 -61.32 -2.52
CA LEU A 19 -4.19 -62.78 -2.79
C LEU A 19 -3.60 -63.76 -1.72
N VAL A 20 -4.52 -64.50 -1.05
CA VAL A 20 -4.69 -65.97 -0.85
C VAL A 20 -3.46 -66.89 -0.58
N ILE A 21 -3.55 -67.80 0.42
CA ILE A 21 -3.56 -69.29 0.30
C ILE A 21 -3.60 -70.00 1.67
N LEU A 22 -4.36 -71.10 1.67
CA LEU A 22 -4.72 -72.11 2.69
C LEU A 22 -3.65 -72.58 3.69
N GLY A 23 -4.12 -72.98 4.88
CA GLY A 23 -4.03 -74.40 5.26
C GLY A 23 -3.70 -74.76 6.73
N TRP A 24 -4.63 -75.55 7.32
CA TRP A 24 -4.44 -76.63 8.32
C TRP A 24 -4.63 -76.37 9.84
N LEU A 25 -5.72 -76.98 10.35
CA LEU A 25 -5.98 -77.54 11.71
C LEU A 25 -5.29 -78.94 11.85
N PRO A 26 -5.31 -79.70 13.00
CA PRO A 26 -6.11 -79.59 14.25
C PRO A 26 -5.38 -79.94 15.59
N GLY A 27 -6.07 -79.77 16.73
CA GLY A 27 -5.81 -80.57 17.96
C GLY A 27 -6.30 -80.04 19.34
N GLN A 28 -7.63 -79.96 19.52
CA GLN A 28 -8.46 -80.24 20.74
C GLN A 28 -7.97 -80.03 22.20
N ILE A 29 -8.72 -79.19 22.96
CA ILE A 29 -9.35 -79.51 24.27
C ILE A 29 -10.78 -78.90 24.29
N THR A 30 -11.70 -79.55 25.00
CA THR A 30 -13.16 -79.70 24.88
C THR A 30 -14.10 -78.61 25.46
N GLU A 31 -15.33 -78.65 24.90
CA GLU A 31 -16.65 -78.08 25.24
C GLU A 31 -17.05 -77.78 26.70
N GLN A 32 -17.57 -76.55 26.91
CA GLN A 32 -18.83 -76.11 27.56
C GLN A 32 -18.66 -74.57 27.74
N ALA A 33 -19.47 -73.66 27.19
CA ALA A 33 -20.93 -73.59 27.17
C ALA A 33 -21.44 -72.93 25.88
N ALA A 34 -22.52 -73.46 25.30
CA ALA A 34 -23.31 -72.71 24.32
C ALA A 34 -24.15 -71.68 25.09
N ALA A 35 -23.77 -70.40 25.00
CA ALA A 35 -24.65 -69.31 25.39
C ALA A 35 -25.74 -69.20 24.33
N SER A 36 -27.01 -69.34 24.72
CA SER A 36 -28.16 -69.02 23.88
C SER A 36 -28.09 -67.52 23.52
N SER A 37 -27.92 -67.19 22.24
CA SER A 37 -28.07 -65.81 21.78
C SER A 37 -29.56 -65.49 21.77
N HIS A 38 -30.05 -64.86 22.83
CA HIS A 38 -31.43 -64.39 22.92
C HIS A 38 -31.66 -63.36 21.79
N PRO A 39 -32.57 -63.58 20.81
CA PRO A 39 -32.88 -62.60 19.76
C PRO A 39 -33.71 -61.41 20.27
N VAL A 40 -34.49 -61.65 21.32
CA VAL A 40 -35.32 -60.67 22.04
C VAL A 40 -35.16 -60.96 23.53
N ILE A 41 -35.10 -59.91 24.34
CA ILE A 41 -35.09 -60.02 25.80
C ILE A 41 -36.28 -59.27 26.37
N ILE A 42 -36.77 -59.71 27.52
CA ILE A 42 -37.65 -58.88 28.35
C ILE A 42 -36.73 -57.89 29.04
N ASN A 43 -36.87 -56.60 28.73
CA ASN A 43 -35.95 -55.55 29.17
C ASN A 43 -36.37 -54.96 30.53
N GLU A 44 -37.67 -54.83 30.75
CA GLU A 44 -38.28 -54.38 32.00
C GLU A 44 -39.74 -54.86 32.06
N TRP A 45 -40.30 -54.98 33.26
CA TRP A 45 -41.73 -55.25 33.46
C TRP A 45 -42.22 -54.69 34.79
N SER A 46 -43.49 -54.27 34.83
CA SER A 46 -44.07 -53.58 35.98
C SER A 46 -45.41 -54.16 36.43
N GLN A 47 -45.60 -54.16 37.75
CA GLN A 47 -46.87 -54.48 38.42
C GLN A 47 -47.84 -53.29 38.49
N GLY A 48 -47.36 -52.09 38.14
CA GLY A 48 -48.09 -50.84 38.26
C GLY A 48 -48.55 -50.49 39.68
N ASP A 49 -49.09 -49.28 39.87
CA ASP A 49 -49.46 -48.77 41.20
C ASP A 49 -50.63 -49.57 41.81
N GLY A 50 -50.42 -50.13 43.00
CA GLY A 50 -51.42 -50.92 43.72
C GLY A 50 -51.74 -52.31 43.13
N GLY A 51 -50.92 -52.84 42.22
CA GLY A 51 -51.17 -54.14 41.54
C GLY A 51 -52.19 -54.03 40.41
N SER A 52 -52.20 -52.87 39.74
CA SER A 52 -53.05 -52.51 38.60
C SER A 52 -52.19 -51.67 37.64
N ARG A 53 -52.53 -51.56 36.36
CA ARG A 53 -51.72 -50.87 35.32
C ARG A 53 -50.38 -51.53 34.95
N GLU A 54 -50.43 -52.83 34.71
CA GLU A 54 -49.28 -53.66 34.36
C GLU A 54 -48.79 -53.43 32.92
N TRP A 55 -47.48 -53.62 32.68
CA TRP A 55 -46.87 -53.57 31.35
C TRP A 55 -45.52 -54.32 31.31
N VAL A 56 -45.08 -54.67 30.09
CA VAL A 56 -43.80 -55.35 29.78
C VAL A 56 -43.13 -54.64 28.60
N GLU A 57 -41.82 -54.42 28.69
CA GLU A 57 -40.98 -53.95 27.58
C GLU A 57 -40.08 -55.08 27.09
N LEU A 58 -40.06 -55.29 25.78
CA LEU A 58 -39.13 -56.19 25.11
C LEU A 58 -38.07 -55.37 24.37
N LEU A 59 -36.82 -55.83 24.35
CA LEU A 59 -35.76 -55.26 23.50
C LEU A 59 -35.32 -56.29 22.46
N VAL A 60 -35.40 -55.92 21.17
CA VAL A 60 -34.86 -56.73 20.07
C VAL A 60 -33.35 -56.51 19.98
N VAL A 61 -32.57 -57.49 20.43
CA VAL A 61 -31.11 -57.36 20.55
C VAL A 61 -30.36 -57.96 19.37
N ASN A 62 -31.01 -58.82 18.58
CA ASN A 62 -30.43 -59.44 17.37
C ASN A 62 -31.53 -59.76 16.34
N GLY A 63 -31.90 -58.77 15.54
CA GLY A 63 -32.95 -58.83 14.52
C GLY A 63 -32.48 -58.46 13.10
N PRO A 64 -33.41 -58.26 12.15
CA PRO A 64 -34.86 -58.20 12.38
C PRO A 64 -35.46 -59.55 12.80
N VAL A 65 -36.42 -59.54 13.72
CA VAL A 65 -37.09 -60.74 14.27
C VAL A 65 -38.55 -60.78 13.82
N ASP A 66 -39.02 -61.96 13.42
CA ASP A 66 -40.43 -62.22 13.18
C ASP A 66 -41.08 -62.68 14.49
N LEU A 67 -41.90 -61.83 15.11
CA LEU A 67 -42.57 -62.12 16.38
C LEU A 67 -43.93 -62.81 16.18
N ARG A 68 -44.39 -63.03 14.95
CA ARG A 68 -45.75 -63.55 14.70
C ARG A 68 -45.89 -64.95 15.27
N GLY A 69 -46.91 -65.16 16.10
CA GLY A 69 -47.16 -66.44 16.76
C GLY A 69 -46.32 -66.71 18.00
N TRP A 70 -45.42 -65.78 18.39
CA TRP A 70 -44.77 -65.81 19.70
C TRP A 70 -45.80 -65.53 20.79
N ASP A 71 -45.52 -65.96 22.02
CA ASP A 71 -46.36 -65.70 23.17
C ASP A 71 -45.61 -65.12 24.37
N LEU A 72 -46.29 -64.20 25.05
CA LEU A 72 -45.90 -63.62 26.33
C LEU A 72 -46.86 -64.16 27.39
N GLY A 73 -46.33 -64.89 28.37
CA GLY A 73 -47.11 -65.53 29.43
C GLY A 73 -46.45 -65.36 30.80
N ASP A 74 -47.06 -65.92 31.84
CA ASP A 74 -46.55 -65.87 33.21
C ASP A 74 -46.64 -67.23 33.94
N SER A 75 -46.75 -68.32 33.19
CA SER A 75 -46.99 -69.69 33.67
C SER A 75 -48.36 -69.93 34.34
N SER A 76 -49.23 -68.92 34.40
CA SER A 76 -50.64 -69.04 34.80
C SER A 76 -51.57 -69.24 33.58
N ALA A 77 -52.89 -69.19 33.76
CA ALA A 77 -53.84 -69.44 32.68
C ALA A 77 -54.08 -68.18 31.83
N GLY A 78 -53.38 -68.07 30.70
CA GLY A 78 -53.63 -67.07 29.67
C GLY A 78 -52.34 -66.49 29.09
N ASP A 79 -52.03 -66.83 27.84
CA ASP A 79 -50.88 -66.26 27.12
C ASP A 79 -51.36 -65.21 26.12
N LEU A 80 -50.60 -64.12 25.99
CA LEU A 80 -50.79 -63.11 24.96
C LEU A 80 -49.97 -63.49 23.74
N VAL A 81 -50.63 -63.72 22.61
CA VAL A 81 -50.01 -64.19 21.36
C VAL A 81 -49.93 -63.05 20.35
N PHE A 82 -48.74 -62.78 19.82
CA PHE A 82 -48.52 -61.82 18.74
C PHE A 82 -49.26 -62.28 17.47
N SER A 83 -50.07 -61.39 16.89
CA SER A 83 -50.94 -61.71 15.75
C SER A 83 -50.13 -61.93 14.45
N THR A 84 -50.82 -62.21 13.34
CA THR A 84 -50.21 -62.30 12.02
C THR A 84 -49.95 -60.94 11.35
N ASP A 85 -50.11 -59.82 12.06
CA ASP A 85 -49.93 -58.48 11.48
C ASP A 85 -48.51 -58.28 10.92
N SER A 86 -48.41 -57.49 9.85
CA SER A 86 -47.13 -57.16 9.22
C SER A 86 -46.17 -56.42 10.13
N LEU A 87 -46.66 -55.68 11.14
CA LEU A 87 -45.85 -54.99 12.15
C LEU A 87 -44.84 -55.96 12.80
N TRP A 88 -45.28 -57.18 13.07
CA TRP A 88 -44.48 -58.19 13.76
C TRP A 88 -43.57 -59.01 12.86
N SER A 89 -43.69 -58.88 11.53
CA SER A 89 -43.02 -59.79 10.58
C SER A 89 -41.50 -59.61 10.46
N ALA A 90 -40.96 -58.44 10.86
CA ALA A 90 -39.55 -58.10 10.75
C ALA A 90 -39.17 -56.93 11.67
N VAL A 91 -39.35 -57.10 12.99
CA VAL A 91 -39.06 -56.06 13.98
C VAL A 91 -37.55 -55.80 14.06
N PRO A 92 -37.05 -54.58 13.76
CA PRO A 92 -35.61 -54.29 13.68
C PRO A 92 -34.83 -54.47 14.99
N THR A 93 -33.51 -54.67 14.87
CA THR A 93 -32.58 -54.62 16.01
C THR A 93 -32.61 -53.24 16.66
N GLY A 94 -32.62 -53.20 17.99
CA GLY A 94 -32.71 -51.99 18.80
C GLY A 94 -34.14 -51.53 19.10
N THR A 95 -35.17 -52.21 18.58
CA THR A 95 -36.56 -51.84 18.86
C THR A 95 -36.98 -52.23 20.29
N LEU A 96 -37.50 -51.25 21.03
CA LEU A 96 -38.21 -51.42 22.30
C LEU A 96 -39.70 -51.62 22.03
N VAL A 97 -40.27 -52.75 22.47
CA VAL A 97 -41.69 -53.07 22.31
C VAL A 97 -42.36 -53.08 23.67
N VAL A 98 -43.12 -52.02 23.96
CA VAL A 98 -43.86 -51.85 25.20
C VAL A 98 -45.29 -52.34 25.02
N ILE A 99 -45.68 -53.35 25.79
CA ILE A 99 -47.01 -53.96 25.78
C ILE A 99 -47.65 -53.74 27.14
N TYR A 100 -48.88 -53.24 27.17
CA TYR A 100 -49.54 -52.89 28.44
C TYR A 100 -50.96 -53.43 28.57
N ASN A 101 -51.46 -53.46 29.80
CA ASN A 101 -52.84 -53.80 30.11
C ASN A 101 -53.80 -52.73 29.53
N GLY A 102 -54.29 -52.93 28.30
CA GLY A 102 -55.19 -52.01 27.61
C GLY A 102 -56.54 -51.77 28.30
N ASN A 103 -56.89 -52.52 29.35
CA ASN A 103 -58.07 -52.23 30.17
C ASN A 103 -57.78 -51.21 31.30
N ASP A 104 -56.50 -50.95 31.58
CA ASP A 104 -56.04 -50.07 32.66
C ASP A 104 -54.61 -49.57 32.34
N ARG A 105 -54.50 -48.49 31.55
CA ARG A 105 -53.22 -47.95 31.05
C ARG A 105 -52.47 -47.16 32.13
N ASP A 106 -51.17 -47.43 32.30
CA ASP A 106 -50.32 -46.61 33.17
C ASP A 106 -50.06 -45.21 32.57
N ALA A 107 -49.95 -44.20 33.44
CA ALA A 107 -49.70 -42.82 33.02
C ALA A 107 -48.26 -42.58 32.56
N LEU A 108 -47.31 -43.45 32.93
CA LEU A 108 -45.90 -43.36 32.54
C LEU A 108 -45.63 -43.82 31.10
N LEU A 109 -46.57 -44.57 30.49
CA LEU A 109 -46.40 -45.11 29.14
C LEU A 109 -46.41 -44.00 28.08
N PRO A 110 -45.45 -44.01 27.13
CA PRO A 110 -45.50 -43.11 25.97
C PRO A 110 -46.79 -43.31 25.17
N PRO A 111 -47.22 -42.33 24.35
CA PRO A 111 -48.38 -42.49 23.47
C PRO A 111 -48.28 -43.76 22.63
N ASP A 112 -49.42 -44.37 22.33
CA ASP A 112 -49.46 -45.58 21.50
C ASP A 112 -48.76 -45.29 20.15
N ASP A 113 -47.81 -46.16 19.79
CA ASP A 113 -46.98 -46.02 18.60
C ASP A 113 -46.80 -47.37 17.92
N THR A 114 -47.03 -47.36 16.61
CA THR A 114 -46.92 -48.52 15.72
C THR A 114 -45.95 -48.26 14.56
N SER A 115 -45.23 -47.13 14.61
CA SER A 115 -44.18 -46.76 13.66
C SER A 115 -42.85 -47.36 14.08
N LEU A 116 -42.10 -47.89 13.11
CA LEU A 116 -40.74 -48.38 13.34
C LEU A 116 -39.67 -47.29 13.17
N SER A 117 -40.07 -46.02 13.04
CA SER A 117 -39.18 -44.91 12.66
C SER A 117 -38.16 -44.50 13.71
N ASP A 118 -38.46 -44.73 14.99
CA ASP A 118 -37.66 -44.31 16.14
C ASP A 118 -37.27 -45.47 17.07
N CYS A 119 -37.49 -46.71 16.61
CA CYS A 119 -37.22 -47.93 17.35
C CYS A 119 -38.02 -48.08 18.67
N VAL A 120 -39.17 -47.43 18.82
CA VAL A 120 -40.06 -47.64 19.99
C VAL A 120 -41.47 -47.97 19.51
N LEU A 121 -42.04 -49.06 20.02
CA LEU A 121 -43.42 -49.46 19.80
C LEU A 121 -44.15 -49.47 21.14
N VAL A 122 -45.37 -48.94 21.18
CA VAL A 122 -46.23 -48.95 22.37
C VAL A 122 -47.61 -49.42 21.97
N VAL A 123 -48.01 -50.62 22.41
CA VAL A 123 -49.21 -51.30 21.91
C VAL A 123 -50.05 -51.87 23.06
N PRO A 124 -51.37 -51.58 23.14
CA PRO A 124 -52.25 -52.20 24.12
C PRO A 124 -52.49 -53.69 23.82
N HIS A 125 -52.47 -54.55 24.85
CA HIS A 125 -52.70 -55.99 24.65
C HIS A 125 -54.08 -56.34 24.06
N ASN A 126 -55.09 -55.49 24.28
CA ASN A 126 -56.47 -55.75 23.88
C ASN A 126 -56.79 -55.26 22.46
N ASP A 127 -55.78 -54.78 21.71
CA ASP A 127 -55.95 -54.49 20.28
C ASP A 127 -55.89 -55.80 19.47
N PRO A 128 -57.03 -56.23 18.88
CA PRO A 128 -57.09 -57.48 18.13
C PRO A 128 -56.32 -57.44 16.80
N ALA A 129 -55.87 -56.25 16.35
CA ALA A 129 -54.97 -56.16 15.20
C ALA A 129 -53.61 -56.77 15.53
N TYR A 130 -53.10 -56.53 16.74
CA TYR A 130 -51.72 -56.85 17.10
C TYR A 130 -51.58 -58.07 17.99
N PHE A 131 -52.61 -58.42 18.76
CA PHE A 131 -52.56 -59.55 19.69
C PHE A 131 -53.82 -60.40 19.66
N SER A 132 -53.67 -61.65 20.13
CA SER A 132 -54.76 -62.56 20.46
C SER A 132 -54.46 -63.23 21.81
N GLY A 133 -55.45 -63.89 22.42
CA GLY A 133 -55.28 -64.48 23.75
C GLY A 133 -55.74 -63.56 24.89
N SER A 134 -55.11 -63.64 26.06
CA SER A 134 -55.48 -62.86 27.25
C SER A 134 -54.25 -62.29 27.92
N TRP A 135 -54.39 -61.14 28.58
CA TRP A 135 -53.31 -60.54 29.37
C TRP A 135 -52.89 -61.50 30.49
N PRO A 136 -51.59 -61.82 30.63
CA PRO A 136 -51.13 -62.81 31.62
C PRO A 136 -51.40 -62.44 33.07
N ALA A 137 -51.73 -61.18 33.40
CA ALA A 137 -52.06 -60.72 34.75
C ALA A 137 -50.99 -61.17 35.77
N PHE A 138 -49.80 -60.58 35.64
CA PHE A 138 -48.56 -60.92 36.33
C PHE A 138 -48.66 -60.87 37.86
N SER A 139 -49.43 -61.72 38.54
CA SER A 139 -49.89 -61.43 39.91
C SER A 139 -48.77 -61.48 40.98
N ASN A 140 -48.86 -60.61 41.99
CA ASN A 140 -47.89 -60.55 43.11
C ASN A 140 -47.94 -61.74 44.09
N SER A 141 -48.74 -62.78 43.82
CA SER A 141 -49.19 -63.72 44.85
C SER A 141 -48.33 -64.99 44.97
N THR A 142 -47.55 -65.34 43.95
CA THR A 142 -46.59 -66.46 43.96
C THR A 142 -45.41 -66.24 43.03
N ALA A 143 -44.23 -66.79 43.36
CA ALA A 143 -43.04 -66.76 42.51
C ALA A 143 -43.19 -67.51 41.15
N SER A 144 -44.37 -68.07 40.87
CA SER A 144 -44.71 -68.70 39.60
C SER A 144 -45.16 -67.70 38.53
N ASP A 145 -45.48 -66.45 38.89
CA ASP A 145 -46.23 -65.51 38.02
C ASP A 145 -45.27 -64.51 37.31
N ASN A 146 -44.16 -65.05 36.80
CA ASN A 146 -43.07 -64.29 36.20
C ASN A 146 -43.20 -64.25 34.68
N PRO A 147 -42.98 -63.11 34.02
CA PRO A 147 -43.08 -63.04 32.57
C PRO A 147 -42.08 -63.97 31.89
N HIS A 148 -42.57 -64.73 30.92
CA HIS A 148 -41.78 -65.52 29.99
C HIS A 148 -42.18 -65.21 28.57
N LEU A 149 -41.21 -65.25 27.66
CA LEU A 149 -41.38 -65.07 26.22
C LEU A 149 -41.02 -66.37 25.53
N ARG A 150 -41.93 -66.89 24.70
CA ARG A 150 -41.73 -68.10 23.89
C ARG A 150 -41.89 -67.81 22.40
N ASP A 151 -41.10 -68.51 21.59
CA ASP A 151 -41.20 -68.42 20.14
C ASP A 151 -42.41 -69.20 19.60
N GLU A 152 -42.63 -69.16 18.28
CA GLU A 152 -43.77 -69.82 17.63
C GLU A 152 -43.78 -71.36 17.77
N ASN A 153 -42.68 -71.95 18.25
CA ASN A 153 -42.53 -73.38 18.48
C ASN A 153 -42.62 -73.75 19.97
N ASP A 154 -43.09 -72.83 20.83
CA ASP A 154 -43.22 -73.01 22.30
C ASP A 154 -41.84 -73.16 22.98
N VAL A 155 -40.77 -72.65 22.35
CA VAL A 155 -39.41 -72.63 22.93
C VAL A 155 -39.21 -71.33 23.69
N THR A 156 -38.81 -71.45 24.96
CA THR A 156 -38.48 -70.31 25.80
C THR A 156 -37.34 -69.47 25.20
N VAL A 157 -37.65 -68.22 24.89
CA VAL A 157 -36.70 -67.21 24.39
C VAL A 157 -36.07 -66.45 25.54
N HIS A 158 -36.86 -65.99 26.51
CA HIS A 158 -36.38 -65.37 27.75
C HIS A 158 -37.39 -65.62 28.88
N ASP A 159 -36.92 -65.96 30.08
CA ASP A 159 -37.79 -66.44 31.14
C ASP A 159 -37.25 -66.12 32.53
N PHE A 160 -38.09 -65.50 33.35
CA PHE A 160 -37.80 -65.16 34.74
C PHE A 160 -38.10 -66.30 35.72
N SER A 161 -38.66 -67.43 35.27
CA SER A 161 -39.06 -68.58 36.11
C SER A 161 -38.07 -69.76 36.09
N VAL A 162 -37.15 -69.86 35.11
CA VAL A 162 -36.32 -71.07 34.89
C VAL A 162 -34.79 -70.86 34.94
N GLU A 163 -34.27 -69.62 35.01
CA GLU A 163 -32.82 -69.33 35.12
C GLU A 163 -32.39 -68.95 36.56
N PRO A 164 -31.35 -69.60 37.15
CA PRO A 164 -30.84 -69.23 38.48
C PRO A 164 -29.94 -67.98 38.36
N GLY A 165 -30.55 -66.79 38.30
CA GLY A 165 -29.82 -65.52 38.25
C GLY A 165 -30.65 -64.30 37.80
N THR A 166 -31.78 -64.48 37.15
CA THR A 166 -32.68 -63.39 36.69
C THR A 166 -33.76 -63.02 37.73
N GLY A 167 -33.85 -63.76 38.84
CA GLY A 167 -34.98 -63.83 39.79
C GLY A 167 -35.30 -62.61 40.66
N LEU A 168 -35.27 -61.40 40.10
CA LEU A 168 -35.89 -60.22 40.71
C LEU A 168 -37.36 -60.15 40.32
N HIS A 169 -38.21 -60.53 41.28
CA HIS A 169 -39.66 -60.37 41.17
C HIS A 169 -40.04 -58.93 41.48
N ALA A 170 -40.74 -58.27 40.57
CA ALA A 170 -41.40 -57.00 40.87
C ALA A 170 -42.58 -57.28 41.83
N GLY A 171 -42.52 -56.74 43.06
CA GLY A 171 -43.65 -56.76 43.98
C GLY A 171 -44.76 -55.77 43.60
N THR A 172 -45.81 -55.71 44.40
CA THR A 172 -46.88 -54.70 44.26
C THR A 172 -46.29 -53.30 44.17
N ALA A 173 -46.63 -52.53 43.12
CA ALA A 173 -46.09 -51.20 42.87
C ALA A 173 -44.57 -51.13 42.62
N GLU A 174 -43.96 -52.20 42.15
CA GLU A 174 -42.56 -52.25 41.70
C GLU A 174 -42.43 -52.55 40.20
N THR A 175 -41.27 -52.21 39.65
CA THR A 175 -40.81 -52.56 38.30
C THR A 175 -39.47 -53.27 38.41
N ALA A 176 -39.30 -54.38 37.69
CA ALA A 176 -38.02 -55.05 37.54
C ALA A 176 -37.35 -54.60 36.23
N VAL A 177 -36.06 -54.28 36.31
CA VAL A 177 -35.33 -53.51 35.31
C VAL A 177 -33.98 -54.14 35.01
N PHE A 178 -33.65 -54.33 33.72
CA PHE A 178 -32.31 -54.73 33.27
C PHE A 178 -31.40 -53.50 33.05
N ASP A 179 -30.21 -53.50 33.64
CA ASP A 179 -29.20 -52.43 33.51
C ASP A 179 -27.97 -52.82 32.66
N GLY A 180 -27.90 -54.09 32.23
CA GLY A 180 -26.78 -54.59 31.45
C GLY A 180 -26.73 -53.99 30.04
N ASN A 181 -25.63 -54.26 29.33
CA ASN A 181 -25.39 -53.77 27.96
C ASN A 181 -24.99 -54.88 26.98
N THR A 182 -25.21 -56.15 27.34
CA THR A 182 -24.98 -57.32 26.50
C THR A 182 -25.91 -58.47 26.89
N THR A 183 -26.22 -59.37 25.95
CA THR A 183 -27.01 -60.59 26.25
C THR A 183 -26.27 -61.58 27.15
N THR A 184 -24.94 -61.51 27.21
CA THR A 184 -24.13 -62.35 28.14
C THR A 184 -24.32 -62.00 29.61
N GLN A 185 -24.89 -60.83 29.92
CA GLN A 185 -25.13 -60.33 31.27
C GLN A 185 -26.50 -60.70 31.84
N LEU A 186 -27.40 -61.27 31.02
CA LEU A 186 -28.76 -61.60 31.47
C LEU A 186 -28.78 -62.54 32.68
N ALA A 187 -27.84 -63.49 32.73
CA ALA A 187 -27.70 -64.45 33.84
C ALA A 187 -27.01 -63.87 35.10
N ASP A 188 -26.55 -62.62 35.08
CA ASP A 188 -25.92 -61.95 36.23
C ASP A 188 -26.97 -61.20 37.07
N PRO A 189 -27.29 -61.65 38.29
CA PRO A 189 -28.30 -61.01 39.14
C PRO A 189 -27.93 -59.57 39.54
N THR A 190 -26.67 -59.15 39.41
CA THR A 190 -26.26 -57.76 39.69
C THR A 190 -26.66 -56.77 38.60
N GLN A 191 -27.06 -57.28 37.43
CA GLN A 191 -27.50 -56.48 36.29
C GLN A 191 -29.01 -56.28 36.26
N TRP A 192 -29.71 -56.76 37.29
CA TRP A 192 -31.13 -56.58 37.50
C TRP A 192 -31.35 -55.82 38.81
N HIS A 193 -32.34 -54.93 38.85
CA HIS A 193 -32.78 -54.28 40.08
C HIS A 193 -34.30 -54.03 40.07
N THR A 194 -34.89 -53.81 41.25
CA THR A 194 -36.27 -53.33 41.38
C THR A 194 -36.29 -51.84 41.72
N THR A 195 -37.23 -51.12 41.11
CA THR A 195 -37.54 -49.72 41.40
C THR A 195 -39.03 -49.56 41.67
N SER A 196 -39.42 -48.42 42.27
CA SER A 196 -40.84 -48.06 42.39
C SER A 196 -41.47 -47.99 41.01
N ALA A 197 -42.68 -48.52 40.82
CA ALA A 197 -43.39 -48.47 39.53
C ALA A 197 -43.53 -47.02 39.01
N THR A 198 -43.63 -46.04 39.92
CA THR A 198 -43.69 -44.61 39.61
C THR A 198 -42.39 -44.01 39.05
N ASN A 199 -41.26 -44.71 39.15
CA ASN A 199 -39.93 -44.27 38.71
C ASN A 199 -39.46 -44.98 37.43
N ALA A 200 -40.27 -45.87 36.87
CA ALA A 200 -39.94 -46.58 35.64
C ALA A 200 -39.99 -45.64 34.42
N THR A 201 -39.27 -46.01 33.37
CA THR A 201 -39.16 -45.20 32.14
C THR A 201 -39.43 -46.05 30.90
N PRO A 202 -40.69 -46.51 30.71
CA PRO A 202 -41.03 -47.34 29.56
C PRO A 202 -40.80 -46.64 28.23
N GLY A 203 -40.18 -47.36 27.29
CA GLY A 203 -39.76 -46.86 25.98
C GLY A 203 -38.39 -46.17 25.98
N ALA A 204 -37.66 -46.13 27.10
CA ALA A 204 -36.38 -45.41 27.23
C ALA A 204 -35.17 -46.30 27.55
N GLY A 205 -35.35 -47.61 27.68
CA GLY A 205 -34.26 -48.56 27.92
C GLY A 205 -33.58 -48.39 29.29
N ASN A 206 -34.37 -48.18 30.35
CA ASN A 206 -33.97 -48.30 31.77
C ASN A 206 -32.89 -47.33 32.31
N GLY A 207 -32.32 -46.48 31.47
CA GLY A 207 -31.21 -45.59 31.83
C GLY A 207 -29.84 -46.26 31.89
N GLY A 208 -28.80 -45.51 32.26
CA GLY A 208 -27.45 -46.04 32.46
C GLY A 208 -26.82 -46.70 31.23
N ASN A 209 -26.23 -47.89 31.42
CA ASN A 209 -25.56 -48.64 30.35
C ASN A 209 -26.55 -49.28 29.36
N ASN A 210 -27.75 -49.63 29.82
CA ASN A 210 -28.76 -50.27 28.99
C ASN A 210 -29.35 -49.29 27.96
N SER A 211 -29.62 -48.04 28.34
CA SER A 211 -30.12 -47.04 27.38
C SER A 211 -29.09 -46.69 26.32
N VAL A 212 -27.79 -46.69 26.65
CA VAL A 212 -26.70 -46.55 25.67
C VAL A 212 -26.67 -47.74 24.72
N TRP A 213 -26.91 -48.95 25.24
CA TRP A 213 -26.92 -50.17 24.44
C TRP A 213 -28.10 -50.22 23.48
N ALA A 214 -29.34 -50.00 23.96
CA ALA A 214 -30.54 -49.95 23.13
C ALA A 214 -30.43 -48.90 22.01
N ASN A 215 -29.95 -47.68 22.34
CA ASN A 215 -29.73 -46.63 21.35
C ASN A 215 -28.63 -46.99 20.32
N SER A 216 -27.56 -47.69 20.75
CA SER A 216 -26.50 -48.13 19.84
C SER A 216 -26.97 -49.19 18.84
N LEU A 217 -27.91 -50.05 19.24
CA LEU A 217 -28.54 -51.04 18.39
C LEU A 217 -29.49 -50.41 17.37
N CYS A 218 -30.25 -49.37 17.78
CA CYS A 218 -31.15 -48.62 16.89
C CYS A 218 -30.39 -47.79 15.83
N SER A 219 -29.18 -47.30 16.15
CA SER A 219 -28.38 -46.44 15.25
C SER A 219 -27.69 -47.16 14.07
N ALA A 220 -27.89 -48.47 13.89
CA ALA A 220 -27.23 -49.28 12.85
C ALA A 220 -27.92 -49.25 11.46
N VAL A 221 -28.87 -48.34 11.22
CA VAL A 221 -29.48 -48.12 9.90
C VAL A 221 -28.58 -47.21 9.07
N SER A 222 -28.16 -47.65 7.87
CA SER A 222 -27.33 -46.82 6.97
C SER A 222 -28.18 -45.91 6.07
N THR A 223 -28.14 -44.60 6.24
CA THR A 223 -28.83 -43.61 5.39
C THR A 223 -27.90 -42.43 5.06
N PRO A 224 -27.98 -41.83 3.85
CA PRO A 224 -27.37 -40.52 3.62
C PRO A 224 -28.16 -39.45 4.38
N ASP A 225 -27.53 -38.30 4.62
CA ASP A 225 -28.20 -37.10 5.16
C ASP A 225 -27.64 -35.91 4.39
N LEU A 226 -28.41 -35.41 3.43
CA LEU A 226 -28.01 -34.34 2.53
C LEU A 226 -28.37 -32.98 3.14
N ILE A 227 -27.48 -32.02 2.99
CA ILE A 227 -27.71 -30.66 3.46
C ILE A 227 -27.40 -29.72 2.31
N VAL A 228 -28.27 -28.74 2.08
CA VAL A 228 -28.00 -27.61 1.18
C VAL A 228 -28.13 -26.30 1.95
N HIS A 229 -27.21 -25.37 1.67
CA HIS A 229 -27.31 -23.98 2.09
C HIS A 229 -27.24 -23.07 0.87
N LYS A 230 -27.92 -21.93 0.97
CA LYS A 230 -27.93 -20.91 -0.06
C LYS A 230 -27.87 -19.53 0.58
N SER A 231 -27.04 -18.65 0.04
CA SER A 231 -26.99 -17.24 0.42
C SER A 231 -27.02 -16.33 -0.82
N ALA A 232 -27.40 -15.07 -0.61
CA ALA A 232 -27.48 -14.01 -1.61
C ALA A 232 -27.20 -12.65 -0.95
N PRO A 233 -26.90 -11.60 -1.72
CA PRO A 233 -26.93 -10.23 -1.23
C PRO A 233 -28.30 -9.87 -0.64
N ALA A 234 -28.34 -9.04 0.41
CA ALA A 234 -29.59 -8.62 1.04
C ALA A 234 -30.42 -7.69 0.13
N THR A 235 -29.76 -6.87 -0.68
CA THR A 235 -30.38 -5.90 -1.60
C THR A 235 -29.64 -5.86 -2.94
N ILE A 236 -30.36 -5.56 -4.03
CA ILE A 236 -29.82 -5.25 -5.37
C ILE A 236 -30.72 -4.22 -6.07
N ILE A 237 -30.25 -3.63 -7.16
CA ILE A 237 -31.08 -2.74 -8.00
C ILE A 237 -31.62 -3.51 -9.21
N ALA A 238 -32.82 -3.16 -9.66
CA ALA A 238 -33.43 -3.70 -10.87
C ALA A 238 -32.46 -3.62 -12.07
N GLY A 239 -32.29 -4.72 -12.79
CA GLY A 239 -31.32 -4.85 -13.88
C GLY A 239 -29.93 -5.35 -13.47
N GLN A 240 -29.58 -5.33 -12.18
CA GLN A 240 -28.30 -5.84 -11.71
C GLN A 240 -28.26 -7.36 -11.65
N THR A 241 -27.03 -7.88 -11.55
CA THR A 241 -26.74 -9.30 -11.41
C THR A 241 -26.77 -9.72 -9.94
N ILE A 242 -27.48 -10.79 -9.63
CA ILE A 242 -27.46 -11.49 -8.34
C ILE A 242 -26.49 -12.68 -8.42
N ARG A 243 -25.65 -12.84 -7.40
CA ARG A 243 -24.79 -14.02 -7.22
C ARG A 243 -25.24 -14.79 -6.00
N TYR A 244 -25.62 -16.04 -6.21
CA TYR A 244 -25.99 -16.96 -5.15
C TYR A 244 -24.81 -17.87 -4.83
N GLN A 245 -24.46 -18.01 -3.56
CA GLN A 245 -23.53 -19.03 -3.11
C GLN A 245 -24.33 -20.23 -2.62
N ILE A 246 -24.03 -21.41 -3.17
CA ILE A 246 -24.69 -22.68 -2.82
C ILE A 246 -23.62 -23.62 -2.27
N SER A 247 -23.90 -24.25 -1.14
CA SER A 247 -23.08 -25.33 -0.60
C SER A 247 -23.93 -26.56 -0.32
N LEU A 248 -23.39 -27.73 -0.64
CA LEU A 248 -24.04 -29.02 -0.42
C LEU A 248 -23.11 -30.01 0.29
N SER A 249 -23.67 -30.82 1.20
CA SER A 249 -22.92 -31.83 1.95
C SER A 249 -23.73 -33.10 2.20
N ASN A 250 -23.03 -34.17 2.60
CA ASN A 250 -23.63 -35.42 3.07
C ASN A 250 -23.09 -35.74 4.48
N THR A 251 -23.90 -35.51 5.51
CA THR A 251 -23.60 -35.74 6.93
C THR A 251 -24.03 -37.12 7.43
N GLY A 252 -24.65 -37.93 6.59
CA GLY A 252 -25.12 -39.26 6.93
C GLY A 252 -23.99 -40.29 7.00
N ASN A 253 -24.34 -41.56 7.22
CA ASN A 253 -23.38 -42.66 7.29
C ASN A 253 -23.34 -43.51 6.00
N LEU A 254 -24.12 -43.14 4.97
CA LEU A 254 -24.12 -43.78 3.64
C LEU A 254 -23.75 -42.77 2.55
N THR A 255 -22.99 -43.21 1.54
CA THR A 255 -22.70 -42.41 0.34
C THR A 255 -23.96 -42.25 -0.51
N ALA A 256 -24.34 -41.01 -0.86
CA ALA A 256 -25.48 -40.73 -1.70
C ALA A 256 -25.12 -40.88 -3.19
N THR A 257 -25.93 -41.58 -3.97
CA THR A 257 -25.81 -41.71 -5.43
C THR A 257 -26.98 -41.04 -6.15
N ASN A 258 -26.78 -40.71 -7.44
CA ASN A 258 -27.75 -39.97 -8.26
C ASN A 258 -28.20 -38.65 -7.61
N VAL A 259 -27.25 -37.97 -6.97
CA VAL A 259 -27.48 -36.66 -6.37
C VAL A 259 -27.73 -35.66 -7.48
N HIS A 260 -28.82 -34.92 -7.34
CA HIS A 260 -29.21 -33.83 -8.23
C HIS A 260 -29.60 -32.62 -7.40
N LEU A 261 -29.32 -31.44 -7.94
CA LEU A 261 -29.64 -30.17 -7.32
C LEU A 261 -30.56 -29.40 -8.26
N THR A 262 -31.68 -28.93 -7.76
CA THR A 262 -32.65 -28.13 -8.53
C THR A 262 -32.78 -26.75 -7.89
N ASP A 263 -32.42 -25.71 -8.64
CA ASP A 263 -32.63 -24.31 -8.27
C ASP A 263 -33.74 -23.72 -9.13
N THR A 264 -34.75 -23.14 -8.46
CA THR A 264 -35.89 -22.48 -9.12
C THR A 264 -35.74 -20.97 -8.98
N LEU A 265 -35.37 -20.32 -10.08
CA LEU A 265 -35.25 -18.86 -10.17
C LEU A 265 -36.65 -18.22 -10.13
N PRO A 266 -36.93 -17.27 -9.21
CA PRO A 266 -38.20 -16.54 -9.20
C PRO A 266 -38.39 -15.69 -10.46
N ALA A 267 -39.64 -15.31 -10.71
CA ALA A 267 -39.98 -14.41 -11.83
C ALA A 267 -39.18 -13.10 -11.73
N GLY A 268 -38.70 -12.63 -12.87
CA GLY A 268 -37.83 -11.46 -12.94
C GLY A 268 -36.34 -11.76 -12.79
N LEU A 269 -35.92 -13.02 -12.63
CA LEU A 269 -34.54 -13.43 -12.77
C LEU A 269 -34.28 -14.17 -14.08
N THR A 270 -33.08 -13.99 -14.65
CA THR A 270 -32.59 -14.72 -15.82
C THR A 270 -31.23 -15.30 -15.50
N TYR A 271 -31.03 -16.61 -15.70
CA TYR A 271 -29.72 -17.25 -15.48
C TYR A 271 -28.65 -16.68 -16.44
N VAL A 272 -27.42 -16.52 -15.92
CA VAL A 272 -26.25 -16.10 -16.69
C VAL A 272 -25.20 -17.19 -16.76
N THR A 273 -24.68 -17.65 -15.61
CA THR A 273 -23.58 -18.63 -15.53
C THR A 273 -23.51 -19.27 -14.14
N ASP A 274 -22.78 -20.38 -14.01
CA ASP A 274 -22.31 -20.92 -12.74
C ASP A 274 -20.85 -21.42 -12.87
N ASP A 275 -20.20 -21.69 -11.73
CA ASP A 275 -18.84 -22.25 -11.66
C ASP A 275 -18.79 -23.64 -11.01
N SER A 276 -19.93 -24.35 -10.97
CA SER A 276 -20.05 -25.65 -10.29
C SER A 276 -19.19 -26.75 -10.89
N GLY A 277 -18.90 -26.67 -12.20
CA GLY A 277 -18.29 -27.76 -12.96
C GLY A 277 -19.17 -29.00 -13.13
N PHE A 278 -20.41 -29.00 -12.62
CA PHE A 278 -21.37 -30.10 -12.82
C PHE A 278 -22.13 -29.94 -14.14
N PRO A 279 -22.54 -31.04 -14.78
CA PRO A 279 -23.46 -30.98 -15.91
C PRO A 279 -24.79 -30.31 -15.50
N LEU A 280 -25.11 -29.19 -16.14
CA LEU A 280 -26.32 -28.41 -15.92
C LEU A 280 -27.33 -28.65 -17.06
N ALA A 281 -28.59 -28.92 -16.70
CA ALA A 281 -29.74 -28.88 -17.58
C ALA A 281 -30.69 -27.73 -17.20
N GLN A 282 -31.30 -27.08 -18.20
CA GLN A 282 -32.30 -26.03 -18.01
C GLN A 282 -33.64 -26.45 -18.63
N PRO A 283 -34.43 -27.30 -17.95
CA PRO A 283 -35.70 -27.80 -18.48
C PRO A 283 -36.79 -26.71 -18.63
N GLY A 284 -36.50 -25.46 -18.24
CA GLY A 284 -37.27 -24.24 -18.54
C GLY A 284 -36.46 -22.98 -18.21
N ASN A 285 -36.99 -21.79 -18.51
CA ASN A 285 -36.27 -20.52 -18.32
C ASN A 285 -35.96 -20.19 -16.85
N SER A 286 -36.63 -20.83 -15.90
CA SER A 286 -36.58 -20.53 -14.47
C SER A 286 -36.12 -21.71 -13.61
N GLN A 287 -35.68 -22.82 -14.20
CA GLN A 287 -35.24 -24.00 -13.45
C GLN A 287 -33.87 -24.47 -13.92
N LEU A 288 -32.94 -24.59 -12.96
CA LEU A 288 -31.57 -25.04 -13.15
C LEU A 288 -31.42 -26.39 -12.44
N VAL A 289 -30.97 -27.43 -13.16
CA VAL A 289 -30.82 -28.78 -12.61
C VAL A 289 -29.40 -29.27 -12.83
N TRP A 290 -28.60 -29.37 -11.76
CA TRP A 290 -27.25 -29.93 -11.81
C TRP A 290 -27.26 -31.43 -11.48
N GLN A 291 -26.53 -32.20 -12.28
CA GLN A 291 -26.28 -33.63 -12.05
C GLN A 291 -24.98 -33.78 -11.24
N VAL A 292 -25.10 -33.80 -9.91
CA VAL A 292 -23.96 -33.90 -8.98
C VAL A 292 -23.36 -35.31 -8.98
N GLY A 293 -24.18 -36.33 -9.22
CA GLY A 293 -23.72 -37.72 -9.33
C GLY A 293 -23.60 -38.41 -7.98
N THR A 294 -22.37 -38.55 -7.46
CA THR A 294 -22.13 -39.27 -6.19
C THR A 294 -21.57 -38.31 -5.15
N LEU A 295 -22.16 -38.28 -3.95
CA LEU A 295 -21.71 -37.45 -2.83
C LEU A 295 -21.29 -38.32 -1.64
N PRO A 296 -19.98 -38.57 -1.45
CA PRO A 296 -19.46 -39.37 -0.35
C PRO A 296 -19.78 -38.76 1.03
N VAL A 297 -19.81 -39.62 2.05
CA VAL A 297 -19.96 -39.22 3.46
C VAL A 297 -18.88 -38.20 3.85
N GLY A 298 -19.30 -37.10 4.49
CA GLY A 298 -18.43 -36.02 4.95
C GLY A 298 -17.98 -35.04 3.86
N SER A 299 -18.47 -35.17 2.62
CA SER A 299 -18.13 -34.23 1.54
C SER A 299 -18.82 -32.88 1.73
N LEU A 300 -18.13 -31.80 1.37
CA LEU A 300 -18.68 -30.44 1.27
C LEU A 300 -18.25 -29.84 -0.07
N PHE A 301 -19.22 -29.39 -0.87
CA PHE A 301 -18.98 -28.74 -2.15
C PHE A 301 -19.66 -27.37 -2.19
N THR A 302 -18.98 -26.36 -2.70
CA THR A 302 -19.46 -24.97 -2.75
C THR A 302 -19.22 -24.37 -4.13
N PHE A 303 -20.21 -23.68 -4.68
CA PHE A 303 -20.12 -22.99 -5.97
C PHE A 303 -21.06 -21.77 -6.02
N GLN A 304 -20.91 -20.95 -7.05
CA GLN A 304 -21.68 -19.74 -7.32
C GLN A 304 -22.60 -19.90 -8.54
N VAL A 305 -23.81 -19.36 -8.43
CA VAL A 305 -24.78 -19.22 -9.52
C VAL A 305 -25.07 -17.75 -9.74
N THR A 306 -24.96 -17.29 -10.98
CA THR A 306 -25.13 -15.91 -11.40
C THR A 306 -26.42 -15.76 -12.21
N ALA A 307 -27.27 -14.81 -11.83
CA ALA A 307 -28.50 -14.47 -12.56
C ALA A 307 -28.65 -12.93 -12.67
N THR A 308 -29.40 -12.41 -13.64
CA THR A 308 -29.73 -10.98 -13.78
C THR A 308 -31.18 -10.72 -13.42
N THR A 309 -31.43 -9.61 -12.74
CA THR A 309 -32.79 -9.11 -12.50
C THR A 309 -33.33 -8.39 -13.73
N SER A 310 -34.65 -8.48 -13.95
CA SER A 310 -35.35 -7.66 -14.94
C SER A 310 -35.26 -6.18 -14.57
N LEU A 311 -35.21 -5.32 -15.59
CA LEU A 311 -35.22 -3.86 -15.44
C LEU A 311 -36.50 -3.33 -14.74
N THR A 312 -37.57 -4.13 -14.72
CA THR A 312 -38.85 -3.78 -14.07
C THR A 312 -39.05 -4.50 -12.74
N GLN A 313 -38.06 -5.24 -12.25
CA GLN A 313 -38.19 -5.99 -11.01
C GLN A 313 -38.14 -5.05 -9.80
N SER A 314 -39.02 -5.27 -8.82
CA SER A 314 -38.98 -4.53 -7.55
C SER A 314 -39.51 -5.39 -6.40
N GLY A 315 -39.07 -5.11 -5.18
CA GLY A 315 -39.49 -5.81 -3.96
C GLY A 315 -38.70 -7.09 -3.68
N LEU A 316 -39.15 -7.85 -2.67
CA LEU A 316 -38.46 -9.04 -2.18
C LEU A 316 -38.58 -10.20 -3.18
N ILE A 317 -37.45 -10.70 -3.67
CA ILE A 317 -37.34 -11.97 -4.40
C ILE A 317 -36.78 -13.04 -3.46
N THR A 318 -37.33 -14.25 -3.52
CA THR A 318 -36.83 -15.40 -2.75
C THR A 318 -36.54 -16.53 -3.72
N ASN A 319 -35.28 -16.97 -3.73
CA ASN A 319 -34.80 -18.05 -4.57
C ASN A 319 -34.68 -19.34 -3.75
N GLN A 320 -35.17 -20.44 -4.30
CA GLN A 320 -35.20 -21.74 -3.65
C GLN A 320 -34.27 -22.73 -4.35
N VAL A 321 -33.47 -23.45 -3.58
CA VAL A 321 -32.70 -24.60 -4.05
C VAL A 321 -33.11 -25.85 -3.27
N VAL A 322 -33.19 -26.98 -3.97
CA VAL A 322 -33.53 -28.29 -3.42
C VAL A 322 -32.47 -29.31 -3.85
N ILE A 323 -31.96 -30.10 -2.92
CA ILE A 323 -31.08 -31.24 -3.19
C ILE A 323 -31.87 -32.55 -3.04
N GLY A 324 -31.59 -33.53 -3.89
CA GLY A 324 -32.20 -34.85 -3.83
C GLY A 324 -31.27 -35.95 -4.30
N SER A 325 -31.59 -37.21 -3.99
CA SER A 325 -30.84 -38.39 -4.44
C SER A 325 -31.76 -39.57 -4.74
N SER A 326 -31.20 -40.72 -5.15
CA SER A 326 -31.98 -41.96 -5.28
C SER A 326 -32.17 -42.73 -3.97
N HIS A 327 -31.61 -42.26 -2.86
CA HIS A 327 -31.78 -42.86 -1.53
C HIS A 327 -32.80 -42.08 -0.71
N SER A 328 -33.54 -42.78 0.15
CA SER A 328 -34.35 -42.16 1.20
C SER A 328 -33.49 -41.76 2.39
N GLU A 329 -33.75 -40.59 2.95
CA GLU A 329 -33.16 -40.09 4.18
C GLU A 329 -34.25 -39.67 5.17
N LEU A 330 -33.89 -39.56 6.46
CA LEU A 330 -34.84 -39.29 7.54
C LEU A 330 -35.01 -37.80 7.83
N VAL A 331 -34.01 -36.98 7.48
CA VAL A 331 -34.05 -35.53 7.66
C VAL A 331 -34.16 -34.92 6.27
N THR A 332 -35.37 -34.54 5.84
CA THR A 332 -35.57 -33.93 4.51
C THR A 332 -35.75 -32.42 4.58
N ALA A 333 -35.80 -31.84 5.78
CA ALA A 333 -35.99 -30.41 5.99
C ALA A 333 -34.75 -29.56 5.63
N ASN A 334 -33.55 -30.15 5.76
CA ASN A 334 -32.24 -29.61 5.38
C ASN A 334 -31.92 -29.82 3.88
N ASN A 335 -32.79 -30.48 3.12
CA ASN A 335 -32.68 -30.63 1.66
C ASN A 335 -33.17 -29.43 0.87
N VAL A 336 -33.65 -28.38 1.54
CA VAL A 336 -34.11 -27.15 0.91
C VAL A 336 -33.45 -25.95 1.55
N ALA A 337 -33.01 -25.00 0.73
CA ALA A 337 -32.51 -23.71 1.19
C ALA A 337 -33.11 -22.56 0.40
N PHE A 338 -33.25 -21.43 1.07
CA PHE A 338 -33.80 -20.20 0.51
C PHE A 338 -32.78 -19.07 0.67
N ALA A 339 -32.74 -18.18 -0.31
CA ALA A 339 -32.04 -16.90 -0.18
C ALA A 339 -32.95 -15.79 -0.70
N SER A 340 -33.15 -14.76 0.11
CA SER A 340 -34.00 -13.62 -0.21
C SER A 340 -33.16 -12.37 -0.46
N THR A 341 -33.58 -11.58 -1.44
CA THR A 341 -32.94 -10.31 -1.82
C THR A 341 -34.03 -9.29 -2.12
N TYR A 342 -33.88 -8.06 -1.62
CA TYR A 342 -34.79 -6.96 -1.96
C TYR A 342 -34.31 -6.23 -3.22
N VAL A 343 -35.18 -6.05 -4.22
CA VAL A 343 -34.85 -5.36 -5.47
C VAL A 343 -35.40 -3.93 -5.46
N ASN A 344 -34.52 -2.94 -5.52
CA ASN A 344 -34.88 -1.51 -5.60
C ASN A 344 -35.21 -1.10 -7.04
N SER A 345 -36.30 -0.33 -7.21
CA SER A 345 -36.84 0.09 -8.52
C SER A 345 -36.16 1.31 -9.14
N SER A 346 -35.42 2.11 -8.36
CA SER A 346 -34.53 3.17 -8.86
C SER A 346 -33.26 3.20 -8.04
N GLY A 347 -32.11 2.98 -8.68
CA GLY A 347 -30.80 3.08 -8.06
C GLY A 347 -30.26 4.52 -8.11
N VAL A 348 -31.04 5.50 -7.66
CA VAL A 348 -30.50 6.87 -7.52
C VAL A 348 -29.95 7.01 -6.12
N LEU A 349 -28.69 7.40 -6.01
CA LEU A 349 -28.01 7.65 -4.75
C LEU A 349 -27.68 9.13 -4.62
N ILE A 350 -27.61 9.60 -3.37
CA ILE A 350 -26.85 10.77 -2.96
C ILE A 350 -25.38 10.41 -3.19
N ASP A 351 -24.77 11.03 -4.20
CA ASP A 351 -23.40 10.74 -4.63
C ASP A 351 -22.38 11.64 -3.90
N ALA A 352 -22.77 12.88 -3.61
CA ALA A 352 -21.96 13.84 -2.89
C ALA A 352 -22.81 14.95 -2.24
N VAL A 353 -22.29 15.58 -1.19
CA VAL A 353 -22.92 16.70 -0.48
C VAL A 353 -21.87 17.75 -0.13
N LEU A 354 -22.13 18.99 -0.51
CA LEU A 354 -21.45 20.19 -0.01
C LEU A 354 -22.43 20.88 0.95
N TYR A 355 -22.11 20.85 2.25
CA TYR A 355 -22.94 21.40 3.32
C TYR A 355 -22.29 22.63 3.96
N ASP A 356 -20.99 22.57 4.23
CA ASP A 356 -20.17 23.69 4.76
C ASP A 356 -19.38 24.29 3.59
N GLY A 357 -20.00 25.25 2.91
CA GLY A 357 -19.48 25.85 1.70
C GLY A 357 -18.58 27.05 1.97
N TYR A 358 -17.97 27.61 0.92
CA TYR A 358 -17.16 28.82 1.07
C TYR A 358 -18.00 30.09 1.01
N GLU A 359 -19.23 30.04 0.49
CA GLU A 359 -20.07 31.24 0.35
C GLU A 359 -20.78 31.60 1.65
N SER A 360 -20.99 32.91 1.87
CA SER A 360 -21.67 33.37 3.08
C SER A 360 -23.07 32.78 3.26
N ASN A 361 -23.35 32.23 4.44
CA ASN A 361 -24.58 31.48 4.77
C ASN A 361 -24.77 30.23 3.87
N ASP A 362 -23.66 29.65 3.43
CA ASP A 362 -23.59 28.42 2.64
C ASP A 362 -24.50 28.53 1.42
N ALA A 363 -24.38 29.64 0.68
CA ALA A 363 -25.23 29.87 -0.50
C ALA A 363 -24.94 28.86 -1.63
N ASP A 364 -23.74 28.27 -1.60
CA ASP A 364 -23.21 27.26 -2.50
C ASP A 364 -23.54 25.81 -2.10
N GLU A 365 -24.31 25.59 -1.03
CA GLU A 365 -24.79 24.24 -0.66
C GLU A 365 -25.36 23.48 -1.85
N ALA A 366 -24.96 22.21 -1.95
CA ALA A 366 -25.32 21.38 -3.09
C ALA A 366 -25.31 19.89 -2.76
N VAL A 367 -26.19 19.16 -3.45
CA VAL A 367 -26.30 17.70 -3.39
C VAL A 367 -26.15 17.15 -4.80
N ALA A 368 -25.19 16.24 -4.98
CA ALA A 368 -25.06 15.49 -6.22
C ALA A 368 -25.88 14.20 -6.13
N LEU A 369 -26.68 13.93 -7.17
CA LEU A 369 -27.39 12.67 -7.31
C LEU A 369 -26.79 11.86 -8.46
N ARG A 370 -26.56 10.57 -8.26
CA ARG A 370 -26.11 9.65 -9.31
C ARG A 370 -27.14 8.57 -9.54
N ASN A 371 -27.45 8.30 -10.80
CA ASN A 371 -28.20 7.11 -11.16
C ASN A 371 -27.26 5.92 -11.44
N ILE A 372 -27.16 4.98 -10.51
CA ILE A 372 -26.39 3.73 -10.66
C ILE A 372 -27.20 2.59 -11.28
N SER A 373 -28.48 2.84 -11.64
CA SER A 373 -29.30 1.85 -12.35
C SER A 373 -29.03 1.86 -13.86
N PRO A 374 -29.27 0.74 -14.56
CA PRO A 374 -29.08 0.65 -16.00
C PRO A 374 -30.18 1.35 -16.83
N VAL A 375 -31.15 1.99 -16.19
CA VAL A 375 -32.26 2.72 -16.84
C VAL A 375 -32.29 4.17 -16.39
N THR A 376 -32.76 5.08 -17.25
CA THR A 376 -32.90 6.50 -16.88
C THR A 376 -33.89 6.66 -15.73
N ALA A 377 -33.45 7.25 -14.62
CA ALA A 377 -34.32 7.66 -13.52
C ALA A 377 -34.98 9.01 -13.85
N THR A 378 -36.19 9.24 -13.34
CA THR A 378 -36.89 10.52 -13.48
C THR A 378 -37.27 11.05 -12.11
N ILE A 379 -36.74 12.21 -11.74
CA ILE A 379 -36.78 12.73 -10.37
C ILE A 379 -37.76 13.90 -10.18
N GLY A 380 -38.60 14.19 -11.17
CA GLY A 380 -39.64 15.22 -11.01
C GLY A 380 -40.63 14.84 -9.90
N GLY A 381 -40.84 15.75 -8.95
CA GLY A 381 -41.68 15.54 -7.76
C GLY A 381 -40.99 14.83 -6.60
N TRP A 382 -39.74 14.36 -6.77
CA TRP A 382 -38.92 13.87 -5.66
C TRP A 382 -38.57 14.99 -4.69
N GLN A 383 -38.05 14.64 -3.52
CA GLN A 383 -37.87 15.59 -2.41
C GLN A 383 -36.48 15.44 -1.81
N LEU A 384 -35.89 16.57 -1.38
CA LEU A 384 -34.71 16.64 -0.53
C LEU A 384 -35.14 17.14 0.85
N SER A 385 -34.60 16.56 1.92
CA SER A 385 -34.94 16.97 3.28
C SER A 385 -33.75 16.86 4.23
N ASP A 386 -33.70 17.74 5.22
CA ASP A 386 -32.85 17.73 6.42
C ASP A 386 -33.56 17.05 7.62
N GLY A 387 -34.54 16.18 7.36
CA GLY A 387 -35.42 15.61 8.39
C GLY A 387 -36.46 16.57 8.99
N SER A 388 -36.28 17.89 8.86
CA SER A 388 -37.15 18.92 9.46
C SER A 388 -37.96 19.72 8.43
N THR A 389 -37.30 20.07 7.34
CA THR A 389 -37.70 20.89 6.21
C THR A 389 -37.53 20.06 4.94
N THR A 390 -38.52 20.13 4.04
CA THR A 390 -38.51 19.33 2.82
C THR A 390 -38.74 20.20 1.60
N ALA A 391 -37.83 20.08 0.63
CA ALA A 391 -37.86 20.77 -0.64
C ALA A 391 -38.28 19.81 -1.76
N VAL A 392 -39.23 20.22 -2.59
CA VAL A 392 -39.71 19.42 -3.72
C VAL A 392 -38.99 19.84 -5.01
N ILE A 393 -38.51 18.85 -5.77
CA ILE A 393 -37.96 19.02 -7.10
C ILE A 393 -39.12 19.28 -8.08
N THR A 394 -39.42 20.56 -8.32
CA THR A 394 -40.60 20.99 -9.09
C THR A 394 -40.46 20.79 -10.60
N THR A 395 -39.25 20.56 -11.10
CA THR A 395 -39.00 20.34 -12.53
C THR A 395 -39.54 18.98 -12.95
N THR A 396 -40.68 18.99 -13.62
CA THR A 396 -41.37 17.78 -14.08
C THR A 396 -40.51 17.01 -15.07
N ASN A 397 -40.45 15.68 -14.93
CA ASN A 397 -39.77 14.77 -15.85
C ASN A 397 -38.25 15.02 -16.03
N PHE A 398 -37.55 15.53 -15.01
CA PHE A 398 -36.10 15.69 -15.09
C PHE A 398 -35.39 14.31 -15.14
N PRO A 399 -34.69 13.95 -16.23
CA PRO A 399 -34.07 12.64 -16.38
C PRO A 399 -32.65 12.62 -15.82
N ILE A 400 -32.29 11.51 -15.17
CA ILE A 400 -30.91 11.16 -14.84
C ILE A 400 -30.57 9.86 -15.60
N PRO A 401 -29.90 9.93 -16.76
CA PRO A 401 -29.40 8.77 -17.49
C PRO A 401 -28.54 7.83 -16.64
N PRO A 402 -28.41 6.54 -17.02
CA PRO A 402 -27.54 5.58 -16.35
C PRO A 402 -26.10 6.10 -16.21
N GLY A 403 -25.54 5.98 -15.01
CA GLY A 403 -24.20 6.42 -14.64
C GLY A 403 -24.03 7.94 -14.48
N GLN A 404 -25.01 8.75 -14.89
CA GLN A 404 -24.89 10.21 -14.86
C GLN A 404 -25.03 10.75 -13.43
N VAL A 405 -24.25 11.79 -13.15
CA VAL A 405 -24.36 12.65 -11.96
C VAL A 405 -25.04 13.95 -12.35
N ILE A 406 -25.87 14.46 -11.46
CA ILE A 406 -26.42 15.81 -11.54
C ILE A 406 -26.19 16.55 -10.23
N TRP A 407 -25.98 17.86 -10.29
CA TRP A 407 -25.89 18.73 -9.12
C TRP A 407 -27.18 19.51 -8.91
N LEU A 408 -27.76 19.34 -7.72
CA LEU A 408 -28.83 20.16 -7.18
C LEU A 408 -28.21 21.18 -6.24
N ALA A 409 -28.50 22.47 -6.42
CA ALA A 409 -27.92 23.53 -5.58
C ALA A 409 -28.97 24.49 -5.03
N LYS A 410 -28.62 25.15 -3.93
CA LYS A 410 -29.40 26.22 -3.29
C LYS A 410 -29.44 27.50 -4.12
N ASP A 411 -28.27 28.01 -4.52
CA ASP A 411 -28.14 29.17 -5.40
C ASP A 411 -27.21 28.88 -6.58
N LYS A 412 -27.68 29.22 -7.79
CA LYS A 412 -26.92 29.00 -9.03
C LYS A 412 -25.63 29.79 -9.09
N THR A 413 -25.65 31.05 -8.65
CA THR A 413 -24.52 31.98 -8.81
C THR A 413 -23.42 31.65 -7.80
N ALA A 414 -23.80 31.36 -6.56
CA ALA A 414 -22.90 30.88 -5.51
C ALA A 414 -22.21 29.58 -5.92
N PHE A 415 -23.00 28.56 -6.30
CA PHE A 415 -22.47 27.28 -6.80
C PHE A 415 -21.52 27.50 -7.98
N GLN A 416 -21.93 28.28 -8.99
CA GLN A 416 -21.12 28.50 -10.19
C GLN A 416 -19.79 29.20 -9.88
N ARG A 417 -19.74 30.07 -8.86
CA ARG A 417 -18.50 30.74 -8.47
C ARG A 417 -17.46 29.76 -7.92
N GLN A 418 -17.90 28.79 -7.12
CA GLN A 418 -17.03 27.81 -6.49
C GLN A 418 -16.69 26.63 -7.42
N PHE A 419 -17.66 26.14 -8.20
CA PHE A 419 -17.45 24.99 -9.10
C PHE A 419 -16.93 25.38 -10.49
N GLY A 420 -17.07 26.64 -10.90
CA GLY A 420 -16.73 27.14 -12.23
C GLY A 420 -17.75 26.78 -13.33
N TYR A 421 -18.85 26.10 -12.99
CA TYR A 421 -19.94 25.76 -13.90
C TYR A 421 -21.28 25.77 -13.16
N PRO A 422 -22.41 26.05 -13.84
CA PRO A 422 -23.71 26.09 -13.19
C PRO A 422 -24.17 24.70 -12.74
N PRO A 423 -25.00 24.60 -11.69
CA PRO A 423 -25.62 23.34 -11.29
C PRO A 423 -26.65 22.90 -12.35
N ASP A 424 -26.97 21.61 -12.39
CA ASP A 424 -27.99 21.06 -13.28
C ASP A 424 -29.41 21.53 -12.89
N LEU A 425 -29.64 21.72 -11.58
CA LEU A 425 -30.90 22.21 -11.05
C LEU A 425 -30.71 23.14 -9.85
N VAL A 426 -31.57 24.14 -9.74
CA VAL A 426 -31.75 24.92 -8.50
C VAL A 426 -33.02 24.44 -7.81
N VAL A 427 -32.93 24.09 -6.53
CA VAL A 427 -34.07 23.61 -5.74
C VAL A 427 -34.61 24.76 -4.89
N SER A 428 -35.90 25.07 -5.05
CA SER A 428 -36.58 26.11 -4.26
C SER A 428 -36.90 25.62 -2.85
N ASN A 429 -36.84 26.52 -1.86
CA ASN A 429 -37.01 26.20 -0.42
C ASN A 429 -36.00 25.16 0.08
N TRP A 430 -34.71 25.36 -0.25
CA TRP A 430 -33.61 24.51 0.18
C TRP A 430 -33.72 24.19 1.69
N PRO A 431 -33.58 22.91 2.11
CA PRO A 431 -33.71 22.54 3.52
C PRO A 431 -32.74 23.29 4.44
N GLY A 432 -31.51 23.53 3.96
CA GLY A 432 -30.44 24.19 4.71
C GLY A 432 -29.76 23.20 5.64
N PHE A 433 -28.61 22.69 5.22
CA PHE A 433 -27.84 21.68 5.91
C PHE A 433 -26.88 22.32 6.91
N ALA A 434 -26.95 21.92 8.18
CA ALA A 434 -26.15 22.56 9.23
C ALA A 434 -24.66 22.16 9.20
N ASN A 435 -23.75 23.14 9.34
CA ASN A 435 -22.30 22.92 9.38
C ASN A 435 -21.80 22.21 10.65
N THR A 436 -22.70 21.86 11.57
CA THR A 436 -22.40 21.07 12.78
C THR A 436 -22.98 19.67 12.73
N GLY A 437 -23.64 19.30 11.63
CA GLY A 437 -24.26 18.00 11.42
C GLY A 437 -25.75 18.05 11.17
N ASP A 438 -26.18 17.20 10.24
CA ASP A 438 -27.55 17.09 9.75
C ASP A 438 -27.76 15.74 9.05
N GLU A 439 -28.98 15.52 8.55
CA GLU A 439 -29.30 14.45 7.61
C GLU A 439 -29.54 15.00 6.21
N VAL A 440 -29.26 14.20 5.18
CA VAL A 440 -29.69 14.47 3.81
C VAL A 440 -30.53 13.30 3.36
N LEU A 441 -31.85 13.51 3.26
CA LEU A 441 -32.81 12.51 2.83
C LEU A 441 -33.20 12.76 1.38
N LEU A 442 -33.03 11.74 0.54
CA LEU A 442 -33.61 11.71 -0.79
C LEU A 442 -34.90 10.90 -0.73
N LEU A 443 -36.04 11.55 -1.02
CA LEU A 443 -37.35 10.91 -1.03
C LEU A 443 -37.90 10.87 -2.45
N ASN A 444 -38.61 9.78 -2.80
CA ASN A 444 -39.30 9.70 -4.08
C ASN A 444 -40.54 10.61 -4.10
N ALA A 445 -41.25 10.66 -5.23
CA ALA A 445 -42.46 11.49 -5.36
C ALA A 445 -43.63 11.09 -4.43
N SER A 446 -43.61 9.87 -3.89
CA SER A 446 -44.58 9.37 -2.90
C SER A 446 -44.17 9.67 -1.45
N GLY A 447 -42.95 10.17 -1.23
CA GLY A 447 -42.38 10.45 0.08
C GLY A 447 -41.65 9.26 0.71
N ASP A 448 -41.45 8.16 -0.02
CA ASP A 448 -40.66 7.03 0.49
C ASP A 448 -39.17 7.36 0.40
N LEU A 449 -38.39 6.93 1.40
CA LEU A 449 -36.94 7.07 1.43
C LEU A 449 -36.29 6.30 0.29
N VAL A 450 -35.43 6.98 -0.46
CA VAL A 450 -34.62 6.42 -1.55
C VAL A 450 -33.16 6.24 -1.11
N ASP A 451 -32.57 7.27 -0.50
CA ASP A 451 -31.21 7.25 0.02
C ASP A 451 -31.08 8.25 1.18
N VAL A 452 -30.09 8.03 2.05
CA VAL A 452 -29.81 8.87 3.22
C VAL A 452 -28.31 9.02 3.47
N LEU A 453 -27.91 10.24 3.83
CA LEU A 453 -26.63 10.54 4.47
C LEU A 453 -26.90 11.13 5.86
N VAL A 454 -26.13 10.72 6.86
CA VAL A 454 -26.03 11.42 8.14
C VAL A 454 -24.58 11.85 8.33
N TYR A 455 -24.33 13.12 8.66
CA TYR A 455 -22.98 13.65 8.82
C TYR A 455 -22.80 14.47 10.12
N GLU A 456 -21.55 14.56 10.58
CA GLU A 456 -21.11 15.24 11.80
C GLU A 456 -21.98 14.94 13.04
N GLY A 457 -22.66 15.94 13.59
CA GLY A 457 -23.58 15.84 14.73
C GLY A 457 -25.04 15.47 14.39
N GLY A 458 -25.33 15.00 13.17
CA GLY A 458 -26.67 14.56 12.76
C GLY A 458 -27.21 13.36 13.56
N ASP A 459 -28.52 13.14 13.49
CA ASP A 459 -29.26 12.06 14.15
C ASP A 459 -28.96 10.70 13.53
N THR A 460 -28.02 9.99 14.14
CA THR A 460 -27.69 8.60 13.80
C THR A 460 -28.85 7.59 13.99
N ASN A 461 -29.99 7.99 14.58
CA ASN A 461 -31.21 7.18 14.62
C ASN A 461 -32.13 7.37 13.41
N GLN A 462 -31.73 8.21 12.44
CA GLN A 462 -32.48 8.46 11.23
C GLN A 462 -32.83 7.16 10.50
N SER A 463 -34.11 7.03 10.12
CA SER A 463 -34.57 5.85 9.39
C SER A 463 -33.81 5.71 8.09
N GLY A 464 -33.31 4.50 7.82
CA GLY A 464 -32.49 4.16 6.66
C GLY A 464 -31.00 4.17 6.93
N TRP A 465 -30.52 4.89 7.95
CA TRP A 465 -29.09 4.96 8.30
C TRP A 465 -28.70 3.96 9.39
N SER A 466 -27.45 3.50 9.38
CA SER A 466 -26.88 2.68 10.44
C SER A 466 -25.44 3.09 10.79
N GLY A 467 -25.14 3.09 12.09
CA GLY A 467 -23.80 3.40 12.59
C GLY A 467 -23.56 4.89 12.79
N THR A 468 -22.29 5.28 12.80
CA THR A 468 -21.87 6.65 13.05
C THR A 468 -22.15 7.55 11.85
N ALA A 469 -22.27 8.85 12.11
CA ALA A 469 -22.34 9.86 11.06
C ALA A 469 -21.00 10.01 10.35
N VAL A 470 -21.04 10.34 9.05
CA VAL A 470 -19.85 10.66 8.25
C VAL A 470 -19.21 11.94 8.81
N GLN A 471 -17.91 11.90 9.09
CA GLN A 471 -17.15 13.10 9.48
C GLN A 471 -16.36 13.59 8.27
N PRO A 472 -16.19 14.92 8.06
CA PRO A 472 -15.20 15.40 7.10
C PRO A 472 -13.81 14.87 7.48
N TYR A 473 -13.00 14.52 6.48
CA TYR A 473 -11.64 14.06 6.75
C TYR A 473 -10.74 15.27 7.06
N GLN A 474 -10.25 15.34 8.30
CA GLN A 474 -9.47 16.47 8.78
C GLN A 474 -8.08 16.03 9.22
N VAL A 475 -7.07 16.77 8.77
CA VAL A 475 -5.71 16.69 9.30
C VAL A 475 -5.26 18.13 9.54
N SER A 476 -4.86 18.43 10.78
CA SER A 476 -4.54 19.79 11.21
C SER A 476 -3.51 20.45 10.28
N ASN A 477 -3.84 21.65 9.77
CA ASN A 477 -3.04 22.43 8.81
C ASN A 477 -2.80 21.77 7.44
N VAL A 478 -3.55 20.71 7.11
CA VAL A 478 -3.45 19.98 5.84
C VAL A 478 -4.81 19.99 5.13
N PHE A 479 -5.86 19.51 5.79
CA PHE A 479 -7.22 19.44 5.24
C PHE A 479 -8.23 20.11 6.17
N GLY A 480 -8.91 21.14 5.66
CA GLY A 480 -10.02 21.82 6.32
C GLY A 480 -11.36 21.16 6.03
N ALA A 481 -12.33 21.35 6.93
CA ALA A 481 -13.71 20.91 6.78
C ALA A 481 -14.47 21.81 5.78
N GLU A 482 -14.30 23.13 5.90
CA GLU A 482 -14.92 24.13 5.04
C GLU A 482 -14.56 23.88 3.57
N GLY A 483 -15.58 23.87 2.72
CA GLY A 483 -15.53 23.55 1.30
C GLY A 483 -15.36 22.07 0.98
N GLN A 484 -15.18 21.19 1.98
CA GLN A 484 -15.02 19.76 1.72
C GLN A 484 -16.34 19.14 1.27
N ILE A 485 -16.31 18.47 0.12
CA ILE A 485 -17.43 17.72 -0.41
C ILE A 485 -17.36 16.30 0.15
N LEU A 486 -18.37 15.90 0.93
CA LEU A 486 -18.55 14.49 1.30
C LEU A 486 -18.98 13.74 0.04
N TYR A 487 -18.35 12.61 -0.29
CA TYR A 487 -18.70 11.85 -1.50
C TYR A 487 -18.57 10.35 -1.31
N ARG A 488 -19.36 9.57 -2.05
CA ARG A 488 -19.30 8.10 -1.99
C ARG A 488 -17.99 7.56 -2.57
N LYS A 489 -17.38 6.59 -1.87
CA LYS A 489 -16.19 5.85 -2.35
C LYS A 489 -16.47 5.25 -3.71
N ARG A 490 -15.47 5.27 -4.58
CA ARG A 490 -15.53 4.67 -5.91
C ARG A 490 -14.85 3.30 -5.89
N ASP A 491 -15.53 2.31 -6.44
CA ASP A 491 -14.91 1.01 -6.74
C ASP A 491 -13.84 1.22 -7.82
N GLN A 492 -12.59 0.87 -7.52
CA GLN A 492 -11.46 1.17 -8.42
C GLN A 492 -11.53 0.47 -9.78
N LYS A 493 -12.29 -0.63 -9.89
CA LYS A 493 -12.44 -1.37 -11.14
C LYS A 493 -13.49 -0.76 -12.06
N THR A 494 -14.60 -0.28 -11.49
CA THR A 494 -15.79 0.16 -12.24
C THR A 494 -15.98 1.67 -12.25
N GLY A 495 -15.37 2.40 -11.32
CA GLY A 495 -15.55 3.84 -11.14
C GLY A 495 -16.93 4.24 -10.63
N GLN A 496 -17.78 3.26 -10.32
CA GLN A 496 -19.09 3.49 -9.71
C GLN A 496 -18.96 3.59 -8.19
N PRO A 497 -19.94 4.19 -7.49
CA PRO A 497 -20.00 4.08 -6.05
C PRO A 497 -19.89 2.63 -5.58
N VAL A 498 -19.20 2.41 -4.46
CA VAL A 498 -19.24 1.12 -3.75
C VAL A 498 -20.68 0.77 -3.38
N ALA A 499 -20.92 -0.51 -3.06
CA ALA A 499 -22.24 -0.95 -2.66
C ALA A 499 -22.74 -0.12 -1.47
N ASP A 500 -23.94 0.46 -1.61
CA ASP A 500 -24.54 1.28 -0.59
C ASP A 500 -25.03 0.41 0.59
N THR A 501 -24.45 0.64 1.76
CA THR A 501 -24.80 -0.01 3.01
C THR A 501 -25.58 0.91 3.95
N ASN A 502 -25.80 2.16 3.55
CA ASN A 502 -26.33 3.25 4.38
C ASN A 502 -25.53 3.44 5.68
N THR A 503 -24.19 3.41 5.55
CA THR A 503 -23.27 3.65 6.67
C THR A 503 -22.16 4.60 6.28
N ALA A 504 -21.43 5.12 7.28
CA ALA A 504 -20.27 5.97 7.02
C ALA A 504 -19.17 5.27 6.19
N ALA A 505 -19.12 3.94 6.19
CA ALA A 505 -18.16 3.15 5.42
C ALA A 505 -18.38 3.21 3.90
N ASP A 506 -19.48 3.80 3.42
CA ASP A 506 -19.71 4.01 1.98
C ASP A 506 -19.01 5.27 1.45
N TRP A 507 -18.54 6.13 2.34
CA TRP A 507 -18.08 7.49 2.04
C TRP A 507 -16.57 7.59 2.03
N ALA A 508 -16.03 8.45 1.17
CA ALA A 508 -14.59 8.58 0.95
C ALA A 508 -13.86 9.21 2.14
N GLN A 509 -14.61 9.70 3.12
CA GLN A 509 -14.10 10.18 4.40
C GLN A 509 -13.97 9.06 5.45
N ASP A 510 -14.35 7.81 5.13
CA ASP A 510 -14.20 6.65 6.01
C ASP A 510 -12.79 6.59 6.64
N PRO A 511 -12.67 6.70 7.97
CA PRO A 511 -11.37 6.70 8.64
C PRO A 511 -10.73 5.31 8.72
N ASP A 512 -11.46 4.24 8.46
CA ASP A 512 -10.96 2.87 8.56
C ASP A 512 -10.36 2.36 7.23
N ASP A 513 -10.56 3.10 6.13
CA ASP A 513 -10.07 2.74 4.80
C ASP A 513 -8.94 3.69 4.35
N VAL A 514 -7.71 3.18 4.34
CA VAL A 514 -6.50 3.98 4.04
C VAL A 514 -6.27 4.23 2.54
N ILE A 515 -6.96 3.49 1.67
CA ILE A 515 -6.78 3.54 0.20
C ILE A 515 -7.92 4.31 -0.46
N ASN A 516 -9.16 3.89 -0.20
CA ASN A 516 -10.36 4.49 -0.79
C ASN A 516 -11.08 5.44 0.17
N GLY A 517 -10.81 5.35 1.47
CA GLY A 517 -11.26 6.30 2.49
C GLY A 517 -10.20 7.36 2.81
N ARG A 518 -10.41 8.12 3.88
CA ARG A 518 -9.55 9.23 4.31
C ARG A 518 -9.25 10.24 3.19
N LYS A 519 -10.18 10.48 2.27
CA LYS A 519 -10.00 11.39 1.12
C LYS A 519 -10.77 12.68 1.31
N VAL A 520 -10.27 13.72 0.66
CA VAL A 520 -10.94 15.00 0.53
C VAL A 520 -11.37 15.23 -0.92
N ARG A 521 -12.29 16.15 -1.12
CA ARG A 521 -12.67 16.70 -2.42
C ARG A 521 -13.14 18.12 -2.21
N TYR A 522 -12.76 19.03 -3.11
CA TYR A 522 -13.17 20.43 -3.07
C TYR A 522 -13.88 20.82 -4.38
N PRO A 523 -14.65 21.94 -4.41
CA PRO A 523 -15.28 22.46 -5.61
C PRO A 523 -14.31 22.58 -6.80
N GLY A 524 -14.82 22.34 -8.00
CA GLY A 524 -14.03 22.36 -9.24
C GLY A 524 -13.28 21.06 -9.56
N TRP A 525 -13.10 20.13 -8.60
CA TRP A 525 -12.43 18.85 -8.86
C TRP A 525 -13.26 17.91 -9.73
N ARG A 526 -12.59 17.26 -10.69
CA ARG A 526 -13.19 16.41 -11.72
C ARG A 526 -12.93 14.93 -11.48
N LEU A 527 -13.30 14.46 -10.29
CA LEU A 527 -13.10 13.09 -9.84
C LEU A 527 -13.52 12.06 -10.90
N ASP A 528 -14.73 12.15 -11.45
CA ASP A 528 -15.24 11.13 -12.37
C ASP A 528 -14.49 11.12 -13.72
N ASP A 529 -14.01 12.27 -14.20
CA ASP A 529 -13.26 12.36 -15.46
C ASP A 529 -11.86 11.76 -15.33
N TYR A 530 -11.27 11.87 -14.13
CA TYR A 530 -9.89 11.50 -13.87
C TYR A 530 -9.73 10.33 -12.91
N PHE A 531 -10.82 9.67 -12.51
CA PHE A 531 -10.78 8.55 -11.56
C PHE A 531 -9.95 7.38 -12.06
N PHE A 532 -9.89 7.17 -13.38
CA PHE A 532 -9.02 6.18 -13.99
C PHE A 532 -7.73 6.82 -14.48
N THR A 533 -6.63 6.06 -14.42
CA THR A 533 -5.39 6.45 -15.07
C THR A 533 -5.56 6.39 -16.59
N ALA A 534 -4.91 7.32 -17.31
CA ALA A 534 -4.90 7.28 -18.77
C ALA A 534 -3.82 6.32 -19.26
N LYS A 535 -4.23 5.20 -19.87
CA LYS A 535 -3.33 4.16 -20.40
C LYS A 535 -3.23 4.30 -21.92
N ILE A 536 -2.03 4.59 -22.42
CA ILE A 536 -1.76 4.88 -23.83
C ILE A 536 -0.67 3.94 -24.33
N THR A 537 -0.89 3.26 -25.46
CA THR A 537 0.14 2.43 -26.10
C THR A 537 0.34 2.88 -27.54
N GLU A 538 1.46 3.51 -27.83
CA GLU A 538 1.75 4.02 -29.17
C GLU A 538 3.25 4.09 -29.46
N THR A 539 3.59 4.26 -30.74
CA THR A 539 4.97 4.48 -31.16
C THR A 539 5.32 5.95 -30.99
N ALA A 540 6.36 6.22 -30.22
CA ALA A 540 6.80 7.57 -29.90
C ALA A 540 8.32 7.64 -29.77
N VAL A 541 8.81 8.85 -29.59
CA VAL A 541 10.17 9.18 -29.16
C VAL A 541 10.08 9.56 -27.69
N LEU A 542 10.85 8.89 -26.85
CA LEU A 542 11.03 9.20 -25.44
C LEU A 542 12.46 9.71 -25.22
N THR A 543 12.60 10.93 -24.72
CA THR A 543 13.90 11.47 -24.30
C THR A 543 13.93 11.61 -22.78
N VAL A 544 14.97 11.07 -22.17
CA VAL A 544 15.25 11.15 -20.73
C VAL A 544 16.42 12.10 -20.52
N ALA A 545 16.19 13.16 -19.75
CA ALA A 545 17.19 14.15 -19.40
C ALA A 545 17.37 14.19 -17.87
N ILE A 546 18.61 14.33 -17.42
CA ILE A 546 18.99 14.23 -16.01
C ILE A 546 19.47 15.60 -15.55
N ALA A 547 18.89 16.08 -14.45
CA ALA A 547 19.33 17.28 -13.76
C ALA A 547 20.37 16.91 -12.68
N PRO A 548 21.42 17.72 -12.46
CA PRO A 548 21.71 19.00 -13.14
C PRO A 548 22.48 18.87 -14.47
N ASP A 549 22.81 17.65 -14.90
CA ASP A 549 23.74 17.37 -16.00
C ASP A 549 23.33 17.98 -17.35
N ASN A 550 22.16 17.61 -17.88
CA ASN A 550 21.74 17.93 -19.25
C ASN A 550 20.28 18.41 -19.39
N ALA A 551 19.51 18.42 -18.30
CA ALA A 551 18.08 18.77 -18.32
C ALA A 551 17.83 20.20 -18.82
N TYR A 552 18.60 21.19 -18.33
CA TYR A 552 18.47 22.59 -18.79
C TYR A 552 18.62 22.70 -20.31
N GLN A 553 19.73 22.16 -20.85
CA GLN A 553 20.03 22.25 -22.28
C GLN A 553 18.96 21.57 -23.13
N THR A 554 18.41 20.47 -22.63
CA THR A 554 17.34 19.72 -23.30
C THR A 554 16.07 20.57 -23.41
N ILE A 555 15.64 21.22 -22.32
CA ILE A 555 14.43 22.05 -22.29
C ILE A 555 14.60 23.29 -23.17
N ILE A 556 15.69 24.05 -22.99
CA ILE A 556 15.88 25.32 -23.70
C ILE A 556 15.95 25.14 -25.22
N ASN A 557 16.52 24.02 -25.71
CA ASN A 557 16.54 23.71 -27.14
C ASN A 557 15.13 23.59 -27.72
N HIS A 558 14.18 23.00 -26.99
CA HIS A 558 12.80 22.84 -27.45
C HIS A 558 12.01 24.15 -27.33
N LEU A 559 12.22 24.93 -26.27
CA LEU A 559 11.60 26.27 -26.14
C LEU A 559 12.04 27.20 -27.27
N ASN A 560 13.32 27.18 -27.63
CA ASN A 560 13.85 27.98 -28.75
C ASN A 560 13.29 27.54 -30.11
N ALA A 561 12.97 26.26 -30.28
CA ALA A 561 12.42 25.70 -31.51
C ALA A 561 10.91 25.92 -31.68
N ALA A 562 10.20 26.32 -30.61
CA ALA A 562 8.75 26.48 -30.62
C ALA A 562 8.27 27.50 -31.66
N GLN A 563 7.15 27.19 -32.32
CA GLN A 563 6.63 27.94 -33.47
C GLN A 563 5.23 28.54 -33.25
N THR A 564 4.38 27.90 -32.43
CA THR A 564 2.95 28.21 -32.33
C THR A 564 2.50 28.45 -30.89
N SER A 565 2.85 27.59 -29.94
CA SER A 565 2.42 27.72 -28.54
C SER A 565 3.37 27.07 -27.56
N ILE A 566 3.46 27.67 -26.37
CA ILE A 566 4.10 27.09 -25.19
C ILE A 566 3.13 27.25 -24.02
N GLN A 567 2.78 26.15 -23.37
CA GLN A 567 1.96 26.14 -22.16
C GLN A 567 2.77 25.49 -21.04
N ILE A 568 2.82 26.12 -19.87
CA ILE A 568 3.57 25.63 -18.70
C ILE A 568 2.63 25.61 -17.50
N GLU A 569 2.66 24.51 -16.77
CA GLU A 569 2.06 24.36 -15.44
C GLU A 569 3.17 23.90 -14.49
N THR A 570 3.47 24.70 -13.47
CA THR A 570 4.55 24.43 -12.52
C THR A 570 4.35 25.16 -11.19
N LEU A 571 4.79 24.55 -10.07
CA LEU A 571 4.75 25.18 -8.74
C LEU A 571 5.46 26.54 -8.74
N THR A 572 6.73 26.58 -9.15
CA THR A 572 7.51 27.81 -9.26
C THR A 572 8.30 27.86 -10.57
N PHE A 573 8.58 29.08 -11.02
CA PHE A 573 9.35 29.42 -12.21
C PHE A 573 10.34 30.57 -11.90
N GLU A 574 11.60 30.21 -11.70
CA GLU A 574 12.65 31.14 -11.24
C GLU A 574 13.87 31.17 -12.18
N ASN A 575 13.93 30.26 -13.17
CA ASN A 575 15.07 30.13 -14.08
C ASN A 575 15.05 31.20 -15.18
N LEU A 576 15.95 32.18 -15.06
CA LEU A 576 16.02 33.30 -16.00
C LEU A 576 16.42 32.89 -17.42
N GLY A 577 17.31 31.90 -17.58
CA GLY A 577 17.71 31.43 -18.92
C GLY A 577 16.55 30.79 -19.69
N LEU A 578 15.68 30.07 -19.00
CA LEU A 578 14.42 29.57 -19.60
C LEU A 578 13.43 30.72 -19.83
N ALA A 579 13.34 31.68 -18.90
CA ALA A 579 12.49 32.87 -19.06
C ALA A 579 12.84 33.64 -20.34
N ASP A 580 14.12 33.86 -20.61
CA ASP A 580 14.60 34.56 -21.81
C ASP A 580 14.17 33.84 -23.10
N ALA A 581 14.21 32.51 -23.11
CA ALA A 581 13.72 31.72 -24.25
C ALA A 581 12.22 31.90 -24.46
N LEU A 582 11.42 31.94 -23.39
CA LEU A 582 9.97 32.20 -23.44
C LEU A 582 9.66 33.63 -23.91
N ILE A 583 10.38 34.62 -23.39
CA ILE A 583 10.28 36.03 -23.79
C ILE A 583 10.57 36.17 -25.28
N GLN A 584 11.65 35.55 -25.76
CA GLN A 584 11.98 35.55 -27.19
C GLN A 584 10.92 34.81 -28.01
N ALA A 585 10.34 33.73 -27.52
CA ALA A 585 9.25 33.03 -28.20
C ALA A 585 8.00 33.92 -28.32
N ALA A 586 7.60 34.61 -27.26
CA ALA A 586 6.49 35.56 -27.27
C ALA A 586 6.75 36.70 -28.27
N GLN A 587 7.97 37.25 -28.31
CA GLN A 587 8.37 38.27 -29.29
C GLN A 587 8.33 37.77 -30.74
N ARG A 588 8.55 36.47 -30.97
CA ARG A 588 8.38 35.81 -32.29
C ARG A 588 6.91 35.57 -32.65
N GLY A 589 5.96 35.81 -31.74
CA GLY A 589 4.53 35.58 -31.94
C GLY A 589 4.04 34.19 -31.52
N VAL A 590 4.85 33.42 -30.79
CA VAL A 590 4.43 32.15 -30.15
C VAL A 590 3.47 32.49 -29.01
N ASN A 591 2.34 31.78 -28.89
CA ASN A 591 1.43 31.97 -27.75
C ASN A 591 2.02 31.32 -26.49
N VAL A 592 2.56 32.12 -25.59
CA VAL A 592 3.17 31.65 -24.34
C VAL A 592 2.23 31.89 -23.16
N THR A 593 1.85 30.84 -22.46
CA THR A 593 1.04 30.89 -21.23
C THR A 593 1.72 30.09 -20.13
N ILE A 594 1.91 30.70 -18.97
CA ILE A 594 2.40 30.03 -17.76
C ILE A 594 1.34 30.12 -16.66
N LEU A 595 1.03 28.99 -16.04
CA LEU A 595 0.20 28.86 -14.86
C LEU A 595 1.10 28.47 -13.68
N LEU A 596 1.04 29.26 -12.61
CA LEU A 596 1.89 29.18 -11.43
C LEU A 596 1.05 29.05 -10.14
N GLU A 597 1.66 28.57 -9.07
CA GLU A 597 1.08 28.58 -7.74
C GLU A 597 1.16 30.00 -7.15
N GLY A 598 0.06 30.50 -6.58
CA GLY A 598 0.00 31.85 -6.01
C GLY A 598 0.63 31.95 -4.62
N ALA A 599 0.61 30.87 -3.85
CA ALA A 599 1.14 30.83 -2.49
C ALA A 599 2.08 29.61 -2.29
N PRO A 600 3.17 29.49 -3.07
CA PRO A 600 4.06 28.35 -2.97
C PRO A 600 4.73 28.32 -1.59
N SER A 601 5.14 27.13 -1.14
CA SER A 601 5.89 27.00 0.11
C SER A 601 7.16 27.86 0.07
N GLY A 602 7.35 28.72 1.09
CA GLY A 602 8.41 29.73 1.12
C GLY A 602 7.99 31.12 0.59
N GLY A 603 6.78 31.25 0.05
CA GLY A 603 6.22 32.49 -0.47
C GLY A 603 6.60 32.78 -1.92
N LEU A 604 5.88 33.72 -2.54
CA LEU A 604 6.04 34.10 -3.94
C LEU A 604 7.36 34.88 -4.17
N PRO A 605 8.37 34.33 -4.87
CA PRO A 605 9.68 34.96 -5.00
C PRO A 605 9.68 36.18 -5.92
N ASP A 606 10.49 37.21 -5.61
CA ASP A 606 10.67 38.37 -6.50
C ASP A 606 11.27 37.99 -7.86
N GLN A 607 12.07 36.92 -7.93
CA GLN A 607 12.59 36.37 -9.18
C GLN A 607 11.46 35.94 -10.12
N GLU A 608 10.45 35.27 -9.60
CA GLU A 608 9.27 34.83 -10.36
C GLU A 608 8.42 36.02 -10.81
N LYS A 609 8.18 37.00 -9.91
CA LYS A 609 7.49 38.26 -10.24
C LYS A 609 8.19 39.03 -11.35
N TYR A 610 9.52 39.11 -11.28
CA TYR A 610 10.34 39.72 -12.33
C TYR A 610 10.17 39.00 -13.67
N ILE A 611 10.21 37.67 -13.68
CA ILE A 611 9.99 36.87 -14.90
C ILE A 611 8.61 37.12 -15.48
N CYS A 612 7.55 37.09 -14.67
CA CYS A 612 6.18 37.38 -15.12
C CYS A 612 6.04 38.81 -15.68
N GLN A 613 6.67 39.80 -15.04
CA GLN A 613 6.73 41.16 -15.56
C GLN A 613 7.37 41.21 -16.96
N GLN A 614 8.52 40.56 -17.16
CA GLN A 614 9.22 40.56 -18.45
C GLN A 614 8.43 39.80 -19.53
N LEU A 615 7.83 38.66 -19.17
CA LEU A 615 7.03 37.84 -20.08
C LEU A 615 5.78 38.57 -20.56
N GLU A 616 5.03 39.21 -19.65
CA GLU A 616 3.85 40.00 -19.98
C GLU A 616 4.21 41.21 -20.85
N ALA A 617 5.33 41.87 -20.57
CA ALA A 617 5.85 42.95 -21.42
C ALA A 617 6.21 42.49 -22.85
N ALA A 618 6.55 41.20 -23.01
CA ALA A 618 6.88 40.58 -24.29
C ALA A 618 5.65 40.03 -25.05
N GLY A 619 4.45 40.10 -24.45
CA GLY A 619 3.20 39.60 -25.03
C GLY A 619 2.84 38.16 -24.65
N GLY A 620 3.58 37.53 -23.74
CA GLY A 620 3.17 36.28 -23.09
C GLY A 620 2.14 36.51 -21.98
N GLN A 621 1.71 35.44 -21.32
CA GLN A 621 0.71 35.49 -20.26
C GLN A 621 1.20 34.75 -19.02
N CYS A 622 1.24 35.43 -17.88
CA CYS A 622 1.55 34.83 -16.58
C CYS A 622 0.31 34.85 -15.69
N TRP A 623 -0.05 33.68 -15.18
CA TRP A 623 -1.22 33.45 -14.34
C TRP A 623 -0.84 32.71 -13.07
N PHE A 624 -1.55 33.02 -11.99
CA PHE A 624 -1.42 32.40 -10.68
C PHE A 624 -2.75 31.75 -10.31
N MET A 625 -2.72 30.54 -9.76
CA MET A 625 -3.84 29.98 -9.01
C MET A 625 -3.78 30.54 -7.58
N ILE A 626 -4.84 31.21 -7.12
CA ILE A 626 -4.82 31.99 -5.88
C ILE A 626 -6.02 31.68 -4.98
N SER A 627 -5.81 31.90 -3.69
CA SER A 627 -6.88 32.13 -2.71
C SER A 627 -6.89 33.60 -2.29
N ASN A 628 -8.09 34.16 -2.06
CA ASN A 628 -8.30 35.54 -1.64
C ASN A 628 -9.64 35.70 -0.89
N ASP A 629 -9.53 35.72 0.43
CA ASP A 629 -10.64 35.91 1.40
C ASP A 629 -11.49 37.16 1.12
N THR A 630 -10.89 38.26 0.63
CA THR A 630 -11.62 39.52 0.39
C THR A 630 -12.63 39.38 -0.75
N THR A 631 -12.31 38.51 -1.72
CA THR A 631 -13.16 38.22 -2.87
C THR A 631 -13.94 36.91 -2.74
N ASN A 632 -13.76 36.20 -1.62
CA ASN A 632 -14.24 34.84 -1.41
C ASN A 632 -13.82 33.87 -2.52
N THR A 633 -12.58 34.02 -2.96
CA THR A 633 -11.95 33.15 -3.96
C THR A 633 -11.11 32.13 -3.23
N HIS A 634 -11.28 30.85 -3.55
CA HIS A 634 -10.52 29.76 -2.95
C HIS A 634 -9.83 28.97 -4.06
N ASP A 635 -8.57 28.63 -3.82
CA ASP A 635 -7.78 27.80 -4.72
C ASP A 635 -8.34 26.38 -4.74
N ARG A 636 -8.47 25.80 -5.94
CA ARG A 636 -9.01 24.43 -6.06
C ARG A 636 -8.10 23.40 -5.39
N TYR A 637 -6.79 23.58 -5.47
CA TYR A 637 -5.83 22.65 -4.89
C TYR A 637 -5.06 23.38 -3.81
N ARG A 638 -4.65 22.67 -2.76
CA ARG A 638 -3.81 23.26 -1.72
C ARG A 638 -2.47 23.75 -2.29
N PHE A 639 -1.94 23.02 -3.27
CA PHE A 639 -0.86 23.47 -4.12
C PHE A 639 -1.08 22.94 -5.54
N MET A 640 -0.91 23.82 -6.52
CA MET A 640 -0.67 23.44 -7.91
C MET A 640 0.79 23.03 -8.04
N HIS A 641 1.04 21.72 -8.07
CA HIS A 641 2.39 21.15 -8.00
C HIS A 641 2.76 20.28 -9.21
N ALA A 642 1.84 20.09 -10.17
CA ALA A 642 2.14 19.48 -11.45
C ALA A 642 3.23 20.26 -12.18
N LYS A 643 4.08 19.55 -12.94
CA LYS A 643 5.27 20.11 -13.61
C LYS A 643 5.34 19.60 -15.03
N PHE A 644 4.74 20.34 -15.95
CA PHE A 644 4.81 19.99 -17.36
C PHE A 644 4.77 21.20 -18.29
N ILE A 645 5.29 20.99 -19.49
CA ILE A 645 5.36 21.95 -20.58
C ILE A 645 4.79 21.29 -21.83
N LEU A 646 3.87 21.96 -22.52
CA LEU A 646 3.38 21.57 -23.84
C LEU A 646 3.90 22.56 -24.87
N ILE A 647 4.53 22.04 -25.92
CA ILE A 647 5.10 22.85 -27.01
C ILE A 647 4.43 22.44 -28.32
N ASP A 648 3.83 23.41 -29.00
CA ASP A 648 3.18 23.28 -30.32
C ASP A 648 2.14 22.16 -30.43
N ASN A 649 1.61 21.67 -29.30
CA ASN A 649 0.80 20.46 -29.20
C ASN A 649 1.46 19.22 -29.85
N GLN A 650 2.79 19.18 -29.83
CA GLN A 650 3.61 18.15 -30.47
C GLN A 650 4.62 17.53 -29.53
N ILE A 651 4.99 18.23 -28.46
CA ILE A 651 5.94 17.76 -27.45
C ILE A 651 5.34 18.02 -26.07
N ALA A 652 5.37 16.98 -25.24
CA ALA A 652 5.16 17.08 -23.81
C ALA A 652 6.51 16.92 -23.09
N ILE A 653 6.79 17.84 -22.16
CA ILE A 653 7.89 17.77 -21.20
C ILE A 653 7.27 17.64 -19.82
N LEU A 654 7.70 16.70 -18.98
CA LEU A 654 7.28 16.61 -17.58
C LEU A 654 8.40 16.05 -16.71
N GLY A 655 8.37 16.30 -15.40
CA GLY A 655 9.39 15.74 -14.53
C GLY A 655 9.30 16.15 -13.07
N SER A 656 10.40 15.93 -12.35
CA SER A 656 10.47 16.09 -10.89
C SER A 656 10.85 17.48 -10.40
N GLU A 657 11.48 18.27 -11.27
CA GLU A 657 12.13 19.53 -10.92
C GLU A 657 11.21 20.75 -11.08
N ASN A 658 11.32 21.67 -10.13
CA ASN A 658 10.85 23.04 -10.35
C ASN A 658 11.72 23.70 -11.43
N LEU A 659 11.19 24.69 -12.13
CA LEU A 659 11.94 25.44 -13.15
C LEU A 659 12.79 26.52 -12.49
N SER A 660 13.76 26.08 -11.66
CA SER A 660 14.60 26.93 -10.82
C SER A 660 16.08 26.93 -11.27
N PRO A 661 16.88 27.94 -10.90
CA PRO A 661 18.32 27.97 -11.18
C PRO A 661 19.09 26.83 -10.49
N ASN A 662 18.62 26.36 -9.33
CA ASN A 662 19.27 25.28 -8.56
C ASN A 662 18.91 23.89 -9.10
N SER A 663 17.77 23.77 -9.77
CA SER A 663 17.34 22.53 -10.42
C SER A 663 17.90 22.39 -11.84
N LEU A 664 17.94 23.50 -12.57
CA LEU A 664 18.31 23.53 -13.99
C LEU A 664 19.41 24.57 -14.22
N PRO A 665 20.60 24.39 -13.63
CA PRO A 665 21.69 25.34 -13.77
C PRO A 665 22.21 25.35 -15.23
N TYR A 666 22.53 26.55 -15.70
CA TYR A 666 23.01 26.84 -17.05
C TYR A 666 24.47 27.31 -17.08
N ASP A 667 25.25 26.91 -16.07
CA ASP A 667 26.71 26.97 -16.04
C ASP A 667 27.36 26.10 -17.11
N ASP A 668 28.63 26.42 -17.40
CA ASP A 668 29.52 25.54 -18.13
C ASP A 668 29.68 24.22 -17.36
N LYS A 669 29.53 23.12 -18.08
CA LYS A 669 29.56 21.75 -17.54
C LYS A 669 30.96 21.13 -17.59
N SER A 670 31.96 21.87 -18.10
CA SER A 670 33.30 21.36 -18.42
C SER A 670 34.16 21.03 -17.19
N ASP A 671 33.94 21.70 -16.07
CA ASP A 671 34.69 21.52 -14.81
C ASP A 671 33.85 20.90 -13.68
N GLY A 672 32.59 20.58 -13.95
CA GLY A 672 31.62 20.08 -12.99
C GLY A 672 30.31 20.85 -13.09
N THR A 673 29.39 20.58 -12.18
CA THR A 673 28.23 21.46 -11.95
C THR A 673 27.75 21.30 -10.50
N ALA A 674 26.79 22.11 -10.07
CA ALA A 674 26.10 21.98 -8.79
C ALA A 674 24.60 22.16 -9.00
N GLY A 675 23.78 21.34 -8.37
CA GLY A 675 22.33 21.46 -8.46
C GLY A 675 21.59 20.33 -7.79
N ARG A 676 20.27 20.31 -7.98
CA ARG A 676 19.38 19.24 -7.49
C ARG A 676 19.38 18.06 -8.45
N ARG A 677 19.44 16.85 -7.89
CA ARG A 677 19.22 15.63 -8.68
C ARG A 677 17.74 15.51 -9.02
N GLY A 678 17.44 15.34 -10.31
CA GLY A 678 16.08 15.14 -10.83
C GLY A 678 16.07 14.59 -12.25
N VAL A 679 14.87 14.25 -12.74
CA VAL A 679 14.68 13.68 -14.08
C VAL A 679 13.56 14.41 -14.81
N ILE A 680 13.80 14.68 -16.09
CA ILE A 680 12.85 15.26 -17.04
C ILE A 680 12.62 14.27 -18.18
N LEU A 681 11.35 14.04 -18.51
CA LEU A 681 10.91 13.22 -19.63
C LEU A 681 10.36 14.13 -20.73
N LEU A 682 10.75 13.88 -21.97
CA LEU A 682 10.15 14.46 -23.16
C LEU A 682 9.56 13.35 -24.05
N THR A 683 8.38 13.58 -24.59
CA THR A 683 7.76 12.66 -25.54
C THR A 683 6.93 13.37 -26.60
N ASN A 684 6.88 12.77 -27.80
CA ASN A 684 5.97 13.14 -28.88
C ASN A 684 4.74 12.22 -28.97
N ALA A 685 4.50 11.40 -27.94
CA ALA A 685 3.33 10.55 -27.80
C ALA A 685 2.04 11.39 -27.82
N THR A 686 1.28 11.31 -28.92
CA THR A 686 0.08 12.12 -29.15
C THR A 686 -1.01 11.89 -28.10
N GLY A 687 -1.15 10.66 -27.60
CA GLY A 687 -2.09 10.35 -26.52
C GLY A 687 -1.70 11.02 -25.21
N VAL A 688 -0.39 11.06 -24.89
CA VAL A 688 0.12 11.74 -23.68
C VAL A 688 -0.09 13.24 -23.78
N ILE A 689 0.25 13.83 -24.92
CA ILE A 689 0.05 15.26 -25.20
C ILE A 689 -1.44 15.63 -25.10
N THR A 690 -2.32 14.82 -25.68
CA THR A 690 -3.77 15.07 -25.65
C THR A 690 -4.29 15.07 -24.21
N HIS A 691 -3.88 14.09 -23.40
CA HIS A 691 -4.30 14.03 -21.99
C HIS A 691 -3.81 15.23 -21.19
N LEU A 692 -2.52 15.58 -21.30
CA LEU A 692 -1.96 16.75 -20.62
C LEU A 692 -2.58 18.06 -21.11
N GLN A 693 -2.94 18.17 -22.39
CA GLN A 693 -3.65 19.32 -22.93
C GLN A 693 -5.06 19.45 -22.36
N THR A 694 -5.79 18.33 -22.24
CA THR A 694 -7.10 18.30 -21.59
C THR A 694 -6.97 18.73 -20.13
N LEU A 695 -5.95 18.22 -19.44
CA LEU A 695 -5.68 18.59 -18.06
C LEU A 695 -5.39 20.09 -17.92
N PHE A 696 -4.41 20.61 -18.66
CA PHE A 696 -4.08 22.04 -18.68
C PHE A 696 -5.30 22.90 -18.98
N THR A 697 -6.16 22.50 -19.91
CA THR A 697 -7.38 23.25 -20.26
C THR A 697 -8.41 23.23 -19.13
N HIS A 698 -8.46 22.18 -18.31
CA HIS A 698 -9.31 22.13 -17.11
C HIS A 698 -8.74 22.97 -15.96
N ASP A 699 -7.42 22.92 -15.75
CA ASP A 699 -6.78 23.70 -14.70
C ASP A 699 -6.72 25.20 -15.07
N PHE A 700 -6.55 25.52 -16.36
CA PHE A 700 -6.50 26.86 -16.92
C PHE A 700 -7.74 27.22 -17.77
N ASP A 701 -8.84 27.56 -17.10
CA ASP A 701 -10.02 28.18 -17.73
C ASP A 701 -10.45 29.45 -16.96
N PRO A 702 -9.80 30.61 -17.21
CA PRO A 702 -10.09 31.85 -16.49
C PRO A 702 -11.48 32.43 -16.80
N ALA A 703 -12.22 31.87 -17.77
CA ALA A 703 -13.62 32.22 -17.98
C ALA A 703 -14.55 31.47 -17.02
N ARG A 704 -14.10 30.36 -16.44
CA ARG A 704 -14.86 29.53 -15.50
C ARG A 704 -14.43 29.72 -14.07
N TYR A 705 -13.13 29.76 -13.81
CA TYR A 705 -12.60 29.71 -12.45
C TYR A 705 -12.13 31.06 -11.96
N ALA A 706 -12.60 31.45 -10.76
CA ALA A 706 -12.26 32.71 -10.12
C ALA A 706 -10.85 32.69 -9.48
N ASP A 707 -10.31 31.50 -9.21
CA ASP A 707 -8.99 31.29 -8.62
C ASP A 707 -7.84 31.59 -9.57
N LEU A 708 -8.11 31.90 -10.84
CA LEU A 708 -7.09 32.22 -11.83
C LEU A 708 -6.88 33.73 -11.93
N PHE A 709 -5.75 34.20 -11.41
CA PHE A 709 -5.36 35.60 -11.42
C PHE A 709 -4.23 35.87 -12.41
N ARG A 710 -4.47 36.72 -13.40
CA ARG A 710 -3.42 37.15 -14.34
C ARG A 710 -2.53 38.20 -13.67
N TRP A 711 -1.23 38.10 -13.87
CA TRP A 711 -0.26 39.12 -13.45
C TRP A 711 -0.71 40.52 -13.90
N THR A 712 -0.63 41.51 -13.00
CA THR A 712 -0.89 42.92 -13.35
C THR A 712 0.11 43.85 -12.67
N ILE A 713 0.44 44.97 -13.33
CA ILE A 713 1.40 45.95 -12.81
C ILE A 713 0.94 46.63 -11.49
N THR A 714 -0.36 46.64 -11.22
CA THR A 714 -0.95 47.33 -10.06
C THR A 714 -1.13 46.43 -8.84
N ASP A 715 -1.02 45.11 -9.00
CA ASP A 715 -1.21 44.18 -7.89
C ASP A 715 0.01 44.18 -6.96
N THR A 716 -0.23 44.19 -5.65
CA THR A 716 0.82 44.27 -4.63
C THR A 716 1.45 42.92 -4.30
N THR A 717 0.75 41.82 -4.59
CA THR A 717 1.18 40.46 -4.28
C THR A 717 1.77 39.81 -5.53
N TYR A 718 0.98 39.78 -6.60
CA TYR A 718 1.24 39.07 -7.86
C TYR A 718 1.74 40.00 -8.98
N GLY A 719 2.05 41.26 -8.67
CA GLY A 719 2.49 42.25 -9.64
C GLY A 719 4.01 42.43 -9.68
N LEU A 720 4.47 43.66 -9.47
CA LEU A 720 5.89 44.00 -9.59
C LEU A 720 6.75 43.31 -8.52
N PRO A 721 8.01 42.96 -8.84
CA PRO A 721 8.99 42.58 -7.82
C PRO A 721 9.28 43.76 -6.87
N SER A 722 9.80 43.46 -5.69
CA SER A 722 10.18 44.48 -4.71
C SER A 722 11.13 45.54 -5.31
N PRO A 723 10.98 46.83 -4.94
CA PRO A 723 11.84 47.89 -5.46
C PRO A 723 13.33 47.62 -5.24
N GLY A 724 14.13 47.72 -6.30
CA GLY A 724 15.58 47.47 -6.25
C GLY A 724 15.98 46.00 -6.39
N PHE A 725 15.03 45.10 -6.63
CA PHE A 725 15.32 43.69 -6.91
C PHE A 725 16.28 43.54 -8.12
N VAL A 726 17.28 42.68 -7.95
CA VAL A 726 18.25 42.31 -8.99
C VAL A 726 18.07 40.81 -9.26
N PRO A 727 17.74 40.41 -10.50
CA PRO A 727 17.50 39.01 -10.80
C PRO A 727 18.78 38.17 -10.73
N ILE A 728 18.63 36.90 -10.37
CA ILE A 728 19.71 35.93 -10.35
C ILE A 728 20.04 35.52 -11.79
N THR A 729 21.28 35.81 -12.22
CA THR A 729 21.80 35.57 -13.58
C THR A 729 22.94 34.55 -13.63
N VAL A 730 23.44 34.13 -12.47
CA VAL A 730 24.51 33.12 -12.34
C VAL A 730 23.94 31.92 -11.62
N THR A 731 24.22 30.73 -12.14
CA THR A 731 23.70 29.45 -11.63
C THR A 731 24.81 28.42 -11.61
N GLY A 732 24.59 27.27 -10.96
CA GLY A 732 25.54 26.15 -10.96
C GLY A 732 26.63 26.23 -9.90
N GLY A 733 27.77 25.58 -10.15
CA GLY A 733 28.89 25.41 -9.22
C GLY A 733 29.75 24.21 -9.60
N THR A 734 30.60 23.68 -8.72
CA THR A 734 31.48 22.53 -9.04
C THR A 734 31.46 21.44 -7.96
N THR A 735 30.27 21.18 -7.39
CA THR A 735 30.09 20.21 -6.30
C THR A 735 30.13 18.76 -6.77
N TYR A 736 29.85 18.47 -8.05
CA TYR A 736 29.99 17.12 -8.60
C TYR A 736 30.41 17.13 -10.09
N THR A 737 30.99 16.00 -10.53
CA THR A 737 31.35 15.78 -11.94
C THR A 737 30.15 15.32 -12.75
N VAL A 738 29.86 16.03 -13.85
CA VAL A 738 28.82 15.66 -14.82
C VAL A 738 29.05 14.22 -15.33
N ARG A 739 28.00 13.40 -15.24
CA ARG A 739 28.00 11.99 -15.65
C ARG A 739 27.23 11.76 -16.94
N TYR A 740 26.23 12.60 -17.19
CA TYR A 740 25.32 12.49 -18.33
C TYR A 740 25.40 13.76 -19.17
N PRO A 741 26.46 13.96 -19.97
CA PRO A 741 26.65 15.21 -20.72
C PRO A 741 25.60 15.45 -21.82
N ALA A 742 24.81 14.44 -22.19
CA ALA A 742 23.75 14.54 -23.19
C ALA A 742 22.53 13.72 -22.77
N PRO A 743 21.31 14.12 -23.16
CA PRO A 743 20.10 13.35 -22.90
C PRO A 743 20.11 12.04 -23.70
N SER A 744 19.35 11.04 -23.23
CA SER A 744 19.19 9.77 -23.92
C SER A 744 17.84 9.71 -24.62
N THR A 745 17.82 9.32 -25.89
CA THR A 745 16.60 9.24 -26.70
C THR A 745 16.34 7.81 -27.15
N PHE A 746 15.11 7.37 -26.96
CA PHE A 746 14.61 6.05 -27.30
C PHE A 746 13.44 6.20 -28.27
N THR A 747 13.34 5.32 -29.26
CA THR A 747 12.23 5.31 -30.21
C THR A 747 11.66 3.90 -30.25
N GLY A 748 10.35 3.78 -30.06
CA GLY A 748 9.70 2.49 -30.00
C GLY A 748 8.23 2.61 -29.63
N GLN A 749 7.58 1.46 -29.52
CA GLN A 749 6.25 1.39 -28.94
C GLN A 749 6.39 1.35 -27.42
N PHE A 750 5.76 2.31 -26.75
CA PHE A 750 5.76 2.41 -25.30
C PHE A 750 4.35 2.24 -24.75
N ALA A 751 4.24 1.62 -23.58
CA ALA A 751 3.03 1.63 -22.78
C ALA A 751 3.18 2.72 -21.71
N PHE A 752 2.48 3.83 -21.92
CA PHE A 752 2.39 4.97 -21.02
C PHE A 752 1.17 4.82 -20.11
N GLU A 753 1.31 5.25 -18.87
CA GLU A 753 0.22 5.42 -17.92
C GLU A 753 0.39 6.75 -17.19
N ILE A 754 -0.60 7.62 -17.27
CA ILE A 754 -0.56 8.94 -16.61
C ILE A 754 -1.28 8.82 -15.28
N VAL A 755 -0.55 9.15 -14.22
CA VAL A 755 -1.04 9.17 -12.84
C VAL A 755 -1.09 10.62 -12.38
N GLN A 756 -2.17 10.99 -11.69
CA GLN A 756 -2.39 12.34 -11.21
C GLN A 756 -3.10 12.35 -9.86
N SER A 757 -2.71 13.33 -9.05
CA SER A 757 -3.39 13.64 -7.80
C SER A 757 -4.31 14.84 -8.00
N PRO A 758 -5.42 14.90 -7.25
CA PRO A 758 -5.81 13.98 -6.17
C PRO A 758 -6.69 12.80 -6.61
N GLU A 759 -7.01 12.68 -7.91
CA GLU A 759 -8.09 11.79 -8.34
C GLU A 759 -7.72 10.30 -8.38
N ASN A 760 -6.52 9.95 -8.85
CA ASN A 760 -6.19 8.55 -9.17
C ASN A 760 -4.84 8.05 -8.64
N SER A 761 -4.10 8.87 -7.91
CA SER A 761 -2.76 8.53 -7.40
C SER A 761 -2.72 7.38 -6.37
N LEU A 762 -3.83 7.15 -5.65
CA LEU A 762 -3.95 6.10 -4.62
C LEU A 762 -4.70 4.86 -5.08
N ARG A 763 -4.80 4.62 -6.39
CA ARG A 763 -5.35 3.37 -6.90
C ARG A 763 -4.35 2.24 -6.70
N ASP A 764 -4.77 1.15 -6.07
CA ASP A 764 -3.93 -0.01 -5.73
C ASP A 764 -4.05 -1.17 -6.73
N VAL A 765 -4.93 -1.01 -7.73
CA VAL A 765 -5.10 -1.94 -8.86
C VAL A 765 -4.33 -1.55 -10.13
N ASP A 766 -3.94 -0.28 -10.26
CA ASP A 766 -3.12 0.27 -11.36
C ASP A 766 -2.32 1.50 -10.88
N GLY A 767 -1.78 2.32 -11.80
CA GLY A 767 -0.88 3.41 -11.42
C GLY A 767 0.38 2.92 -10.70
N LEU A 768 0.88 3.70 -9.74
CA LEU A 768 2.09 3.35 -8.99
C LEU A 768 1.85 2.19 -8.03
N LEU A 769 0.83 2.26 -7.17
CA LEU A 769 0.60 1.22 -6.17
C LEU A 769 0.27 -0.11 -6.85
N GLY A 770 -0.55 -0.10 -7.90
CA GLY A 770 -0.83 -1.30 -8.70
C GLY A 770 0.39 -1.87 -9.42
N LEU A 771 1.35 -1.04 -9.84
CA LEU A 771 2.64 -1.50 -10.38
C LEU A 771 3.46 -2.20 -9.28
N ILE A 772 3.67 -1.54 -8.14
CA ILE A 772 4.49 -2.06 -7.05
C ILE A 772 3.86 -3.32 -6.42
N ASN A 773 2.53 -3.40 -6.35
CA ASN A 773 1.81 -4.58 -5.87
C ASN A 773 2.09 -5.85 -6.70
N GLN A 774 2.57 -5.73 -7.93
CA GLN A 774 2.97 -6.86 -8.77
C GLN A 774 4.38 -7.39 -8.45
N ALA A 775 5.27 -6.57 -7.86
CA ALA A 775 6.65 -6.98 -7.59
C ALA A 775 6.71 -8.07 -6.52
N GLY A 776 7.47 -9.14 -6.80
CA GLY A 776 7.68 -10.28 -5.91
C GLY A 776 9.09 -10.86 -5.99
N ASN A 777 9.22 -12.16 -5.72
CA ASN A 777 10.52 -12.82 -5.58
C ASN A 777 11.40 -12.71 -6.84
N GLY A 778 12.52 -12.00 -6.73
CA GLY A 778 13.48 -11.77 -7.82
C GLY A 778 13.26 -10.49 -8.61
N ASP A 779 12.17 -9.77 -8.36
CA ASP A 779 11.92 -8.44 -8.92
C ASP A 779 12.69 -7.36 -8.14
N THR A 780 12.81 -6.15 -8.70
CA THR A 780 13.52 -5.03 -8.07
C THR A 780 12.66 -3.77 -8.06
N VAL A 781 12.66 -3.04 -6.94
CA VAL A 781 12.02 -1.72 -6.80
C VAL A 781 13.04 -0.71 -6.25
N LEU A 782 13.29 0.37 -6.99
CA LEU A 782 14.21 1.46 -6.62
C LEU A 782 13.42 2.76 -6.50
N VAL A 783 13.57 3.47 -5.39
CA VAL A 783 12.80 4.68 -5.08
C VAL A 783 13.78 5.80 -4.78
N GLU A 784 13.74 6.88 -5.55
CA GLU A 784 14.51 8.09 -5.29
C GLU A 784 13.56 9.29 -5.14
N GLN A 785 13.49 9.86 -3.94
CA GLN A 785 12.46 10.82 -3.57
C GLN A 785 13.02 11.99 -2.75
N LEU A 786 12.48 13.19 -3.01
CA LEU A 786 12.64 14.35 -2.12
C LEU A 786 12.12 14.04 -0.71
N SER A 787 10.95 13.41 -0.60
CA SER A 787 10.36 13.07 0.70
C SER A 787 9.44 11.87 0.60
N GLU A 788 9.56 10.96 1.55
CA GLU A 788 8.66 9.82 1.78
C GLU A 788 8.48 9.69 3.29
N ARG A 789 7.26 9.84 3.82
CA ARG A 789 7.01 9.85 5.26
C ARG A 789 6.83 8.43 5.83
N PRO A 790 7.15 8.19 7.12
CA PRO A 790 6.91 6.88 7.73
C PRO A 790 5.41 6.61 7.92
N TYR A 791 4.62 7.67 8.07
CA TYR A 791 3.17 7.63 8.28
C TYR A 791 2.52 8.93 7.78
N TRP A 792 1.21 8.90 7.58
CA TRP A 792 0.35 10.03 7.23
C TRP A 792 -0.37 10.58 8.47
N GLY A 793 -1.12 11.67 8.37
CA GLY A 793 -1.72 12.30 9.56
C GLY A 793 -0.80 13.25 10.33
N THR A 794 -1.17 13.53 11.58
CA THR A 794 -0.51 14.56 12.41
C THR A 794 0.89 14.13 12.85
N THR A 795 1.76 15.09 13.22
CA THR A 795 3.13 14.78 13.68
C THR A 795 3.16 13.90 14.94
N THR A 796 2.06 13.80 15.69
CA THR A 796 1.92 12.92 16.87
C THR A 796 1.37 11.53 16.56
N SER A 797 1.04 11.24 15.29
CA SER A 797 0.58 9.91 14.85
C SER A 797 1.74 8.91 14.70
N ASN A 798 1.47 7.73 14.12
CA ASN A 798 2.44 6.66 13.92
C ASN A 798 2.05 5.75 12.73
N PRO A 799 2.98 4.88 12.24
CA PRO A 799 2.72 3.99 11.10
C PRO A 799 1.64 2.92 11.31
N THR A 800 1.22 2.65 12.54
CA THR A 800 0.15 1.68 12.81
C THR A 800 -1.23 2.31 12.61
N ASP A 801 -1.42 3.53 13.11
CA ASP A 801 -2.72 4.20 13.09
C ASP A 801 -2.99 4.93 11.75
N ASP A 802 -1.93 5.52 11.18
CA ASP A 802 -1.98 6.26 9.93
C ASP A 802 -0.88 5.82 8.94
N PRO A 803 -0.87 4.57 8.46
CA PRO A 803 0.18 4.09 7.56
C PRO A 803 0.29 4.94 6.29
N ASN A 804 1.51 5.14 5.79
CA ASN A 804 1.74 5.67 4.45
C ASN A 804 1.57 4.52 3.43
N PRO A 805 0.50 4.48 2.61
CA PRO A 805 0.24 3.39 1.67
C PRO A 805 1.33 3.17 0.64
N ARG A 806 2.06 4.22 0.24
CA ARG A 806 3.19 4.10 -0.69
C ARG A 806 4.36 3.37 -0.04
N LEU A 807 4.73 3.78 1.17
CA LEU A 807 5.81 3.15 1.91
C LEU A 807 5.49 1.69 2.23
N GLU A 808 4.24 1.42 2.65
CA GLU A 808 3.76 0.06 2.89
C GLU A 808 3.80 -0.80 1.63
N ALA A 809 3.48 -0.25 0.45
CA ALA A 809 3.59 -1.00 -0.80
C ALA A 809 5.04 -1.44 -1.09
N TYR A 810 6.04 -0.58 -0.83
CA TYR A 810 7.46 -0.93 -0.98
C TYR A 810 7.89 -2.01 0.01
N ILE A 811 7.51 -1.88 1.29
CA ILE A 811 7.81 -2.87 2.33
C ILE A 811 7.15 -4.21 1.98
N ASN A 812 5.89 -4.20 1.53
CA ASN A 812 5.17 -5.39 1.14
C ASN A 812 5.76 -6.05 -0.13
N ALA A 813 6.32 -5.29 -1.07
CA ALA A 813 7.10 -5.86 -2.17
C ALA A 813 8.32 -6.64 -1.66
N ALA A 814 9.06 -6.08 -0.69
CA ALA A 814 10.18 -6.78 -0.07
C ALA A 814 9.74 -8.05 0.68
N ARG A 815 8.61 -8.02 1.40
CA ARG A 815 8.00 -9.21 2.03
C ARG A 815 7.60 -10.29 1.04
N ARG A 816 7.27 -9.92 -0.21
CA ARG A 816 7.03 -10.85 -1.32
C ARG A 816 8.31 -11.35 -1.99
N GLY A 817 9.48 -10.88 -1.56
CA GLY A 817 10.81 -11.31 -2.04
C GLY A 817 11.47 -10.38 -3.06
N ALA A 818 10.93 -9.19 -3.30
CA ALA A 818 11.58 -8.22 -4.18
C ALA A 818 12.79 -7.56 -3.50
N THR A 819 13.80 -7.20 -4.27
CA THR A 819 14.89 -6.32 -3.80
C THR A 819 14.40 -4.87 -3.80
N VAL A 820 14.43 -4.21 -2.65
CA VAL A 820 13.89 -2.85 -2.50
C VAL A 820 14.95 -1.89 -1.96
N ARG A 821 15.12 -0.72 -2.61
CA ARG A 821 16.09 0.32 -2.26
C ARG A 821 15.44 1.70 -2.27
N LEU A 822 15.48 2.43 -1.16
CA LEU A 822 14.94 3.80 -1.02
C LEU A 822 16.07 4.80 -0.77
N LEU A 823 16.24 5.77 -1.67
CA LEU A 823 17.19 6.88 -1.55
C LEU A 823 16.39 8.15 -1.35
N LEU A 824 16.45 8.69 -0.14
CA LEU A 824 15.71 9.89 0.23
C LEU A 824 16.65 11.09 0.31
N ASP A 825 16.11 12.29 0.13
CA ASP A 825 16.90 13.50 0.23
C ASP A 825 17.44 13.74 1.65
N GLU A 826 18.68 14.25 1.73
CA GLU A 826 19.33 14.66 2.97
C GLU A 826 19.25 16.19 3.21
N LEU A 827 19.20 17.01 2.16
CA LEU A 827 19.41 18.46 2.28
C LEU A 827 18.19 19.22 2.82
N PHE A 828 17.01 18.86 2.35
CA PHE A 828 15.70 19.44 2.72
C PHE A 828 15.09 18.73 3.93
N ASP A 829 15.78 17.76 4.51
CA ASP A 829 15.30 17.01 5.65
C ASP A 829 15.54 17.74 6.98
N ASP A 830 14.59 17.63 7.89
CA ASP A 830 14.78 18.02 9.29
C ASP A 830 14.93 16.75 10.12
N PRO A 831 16.18 16.31 10.44
CA PRO A 831 16.41 15.03 11.12
C PRO A 831 15.82 14.97 12.54
N SER A 832 15.38 16.11 13.10
CA SER A 832 14.71 16.15 14.40
C SER A 832 13.21 15.84 14.32
N SER A 833 12.62 15.90 13.11
CA SER A 833 11.20 15.65 12.89
C SER A 833 10.89 14.13 12.90
N PRO A 834 9.79 13.71 13.55
CA PRO A 834 9.37 12.29 13.56
C PRO A 834 8.86 11.81 12.19
N VAL A 835 8.63 12.73 11.24
CA VAL A 835 8.22 12.43 9.86
C VAL A 835 9.31 12.79 8.84
N SER A 836 10.57 12.87 9.30
CA SER A 836 11.76 13.13 8.48
C SER A 836 12.13 11.94 7.59
N ASN A 837 12.94 12.19 6.56
CA ASN A 837 13.52 11.14 5.73
C ASN A 837 14.45 10.23 6.55
N HIS A 838 15.18 10.79 7.52
CA HIS A 838 15.95 9.99 8.49
C HIS A 838 15.04 9.05 9.29
N ALA A 839 13.93 9.55 9.84
CA ALA A 839 12.96 8.72 10.57
C ALA A 839 12.34 7.63 9.67
N THR A 840 12.02 7.94 8.42
CA THR A 840 11.57 6.95 7.43
C THR A 840 12.62 5.87 7.21
N CYS A 841 13.88 6.25 7.00
CA CYS A 841 14.93 5.26 6.78
C CYS A 841 15.21 4.40 8.01
N ASP A 842 15.15 4.95 9.21
CA ASP A 842 15.28 4.18 10.45
C ASP A 842 14.14 3.16 10.57
N TYR A 843 12.89 3.59 10.32
CA TYR A 843 11.71 2.71 10.32
C TYR A 843 11.84 1.55 9.31
N VAL A 844 12.18 1.87 8.06
CA VAL A 844 12.34 0.89 6.97
C VAL A 844 13.48 -0.09 7.28
N ASN A 845 14.64 0.41 7.72
CA ASN A 845 15.80 -0.43 8.00
C ASN A 845 15.58 -1.32 9.24
N GLN A 846 14.81 -0.86 10.22
CA GLN A 846 14.42 -1.67 11.38
C GLN A 846 13.53 -2.84 10.96
N ILE A 847 12.53 -2.61 10.09
CA ILE A 847 11.71 -3.68 9.51
C ILE A 847 12.58 -4.66 8.72
N ALA A 848 13.47 -4.15 7.86
CA ALA A 848 14.37 -4.98 7.07
C ALA A 848 15.22 -5.92 7.94
N GLN A 849 15.76 -5.43 9.06
CA GLN A 849 16.52 -6.26 10.01
C GLN A 849 15.64 -7.27 10.74
N ASN A 850 14.49 -6.84 11.26
CA ASN A 850 13.60 -7.70 12.05
C ASN A 850 13.01 -8.85 11.23
N GLU A 851 12.66 -8.58 9.98
CA GLU A 851 12.01 -9.53 9.08
C GLU A 851 13.02 -10.21 8.11
N THR A 852 14.30 -9.84 8.16
CA THR A 852 15.36 -10.36 7.26
C THR A 852 15.01 -10.14 5.77
N LEU A 853 14.56 -8.94 5.42
CA LEU A 853 14.14 -8.58 4.06
C LEU A 853 15.32 -8.01 3.25
N ASP A 854 15.29 -8.19 1.93
CA ASP A 854 16.20 -7.48 1.01
C ASP A 854 15.71 -6.04 0.75
N LEU A 855 15.61 -5.27 1.83
CA LEU A 855 15.09 -3.91 1.90
C LEU A 855 16.14 -2.99 2.52
N LYS A 856 16.36 -1.82 1.92
CA LYS A 856 17.28 -0.82 2.49
C LYS A 856 16.84 0.59 2.16
N CYS A 857 16.93 1.49 3.13
CA CYS A 857 16.75 2.93 2.96
C CYS A 857 18.02 3.70 3.34
N GLN A 858 18.35 4.73 2.57
CA GLN A 858 19.44 5.68 2.87
C GLN A 858 19.00 7.11 2.52
N VAL A 859 19.59 8.09 3.19
CA VAL A 859 19.51 9.51 2.79
C VAL A 859 20.75 9.90 1.96
N GLY A 860 20.63 10.91 1.10
CA GLY A 860 21.79 11.42 0.36
C GLY A 860 21.60 12.77 -0.33
N ASN A 861 22.72 13.34 -0.76
CA ASN A 861 22.83 14.60 -1.52
C ASN A 861 23.85 14.44 -2.67
N PRO A 862 23.50 13.74 -3.77
CA PRO A 862 24.47 13.28 -4.76
C PRO A 862 25.04 14.40 -5.65
N ALA A 863 24.31 15.50 -5.83
CA ALA A 863 24.70 16.62 -6.70
C ALA A 863 25.03 17.92 -5.94
N GLY A 864 25.07 17.87 -4.60
CA GLY A 864 25.44 18.99 -3.73
C GLY A 864 24.31 19.94 -3.35
N MET A 865 23.14 19.90 -4.03
CA MET A 865 21.96 20.69 -3.66
C MET A 865 20.69 19.85 -3.43
N GLY A 866 20.87 18.60 -3.01
CA GLY A 866 19.82 17.68 -2.62
C GLY A 866 19.28 16.81 -3.76
N ILE A 867 18.43 15.87 -3.38
CA ILE A 867 17.58 15.08 -4.26
C ILE A 867 16.23 15.79 -4.32
N HIS A 868 15.88 16.28 -5.51
CA HIS A 868 14.54 16.79 -5.78
C HIS A 868 13.81 15.90 -6.80
N ASN A 869 14.33 14.69 -7.01
CA ASN A 869 13.72 13.65 -7.81
C ASN A 869 12.44 13.12 -7.15
N LYS A 870 11.50 12.63 -7.97
CA LYS A 870 10.36 11.83 -7.53
C LYS A 870 10.21 10.66 -8.50
N MET A 871 11.17 9.75 -8.41
CA MET A 871 11.33 8.64 -9.33
C MET A 871 11.11 7.31 -8.60
N ILE A 872 10.36 6.42 -9.24
CA ILE A 872 10.26 5.02 -8.85
C ILE A 872 10.58 4.18 -10.09
N LEU A 873 11.46 3.20 -9.93
CA LEU A 873 11.84 2.25 -10.96
C LEU A 873 11.44 0.86 -10.48
N ALA A 874 10.88 0.04 -11.37
CA ALA A 874 10.55 -1.34 -11.07
C ALA A 874 10.97 -2.26 -12.21
N GLU A 875 11.69 -3.35 -11.90
CA GLU A 875 11.85 -4.48 -12.81
C GLU A 875 10.96 -5.61 -12.33
N ILE A 876 9.93 -5.94 -13.12
CA ILE A 876 8.93 -6.94 -12.79
C ILE A 876 8.89 -7.97 -13.91
N ASN A 877 9.17 -9.24 -13.58
CA ASN A 877 9.25 -10.34 -14.55
C ASN A 877 10.17 -10.02 -15.76
N GLY A 878 11.32 -9.38 -15.50
CA GLY A 878 12.30 -8.99 -16.52
C GLY A 878 11.87 -7.80 -17.41
N ARG A 879 10.83 -7.06 -17.03
CA ARG A 879 10.39 -5.84 -17.71
C ARG A 879 10.64 -4.64 -16.81
N GLY A 880 11.38 -3.67 -17.33
CA GLY A 880 11.68 -2.41 -16.68
C GLY A 880 10.55 -1.39 -16.86
N TYR A 881 10.23 -0.70 -15.77
CA TYR A 881 9.23 0.35 -15.66
C TYR A 881 9.85 1.56 -14.97
N ILE A 882 9.55 2.75 -15.48
CA ILE A 882 9.95 4.02 -14.89
C ILE A 882 8.69 4.81 -14.54
N HIS A 883 8.66 5.46 -13.38
CA HIS A 883 7.59 6.32 -12.91
C HIS A 883 8.22 7.62 -12.42
N ILE A 884 7.98 8.73 -13.13
CA ILE A 884 8.59 10.03 -12.84
C ILE A 884 7.54 11.13 -12.91
N GLY A 885 7.56 12.04 -11.96
CA GLY A 885 6.64 13.17 -11.94
C GLY A 885 6.92 14.14 -10.81
N SER A 886 5.91 14.89 -10.42
CA SER A 886 5.99 15.90 -9.34
C SER A 886 5.69 15.35 -7.94
N TRP A 887 5.32 14.07 -7.85
CA TRP A 887 4.58 13.50 -6.72
C TRP A 887 5.45 13.00 -5.55
N ASN A 888 5.48 13.76 -4.45
CA ASN A 888 6.14 13.36 -3.20
C ASN A 888 5.37 12.26 -2.45
N GLY A 889 6.07 11.51 -1.60
CA GLY A 889 5.52 10.50 -0.68
C GLY A 889 4.77 11.06 0.53
N THR A 890 4.04 12.17 0.37
CA THR A 890 3.26 12.79 1.44
C THR A 890 1.76 12.64 1.18
N GLU A 891 0.98 12.71 2.26
CA GLU A 891 -0.48 12.68 2.18
C GLU A 891 -1.04 13.86 1.37
N GLN A 892 -0.52 15.07 1.63
CA GLN A 892 -0.90 16.29 0.94
C GLN A 892 -0.71 16.18 -0.58
N SER A 893 0.46 15.70 -1.03
CA SER A 893 0.72 15.48 -2.46
C SER A 893 -0.20 14.43 -3.07
N SER A 894 -0.69 13.46 -2.28
CA SER A 894 -1.57 12.40 -2.81
C SER A 894 -3.04 12.81 -2.84
N LYS A 895 -3.49 13.61 -1.86
CA LYS A 895 -4.93 13.86 -1.62
C LYS A 895 -5.37 15.30 -1.81
N GLY A 896 -4.47 16.28 -1.82
CA GLY A 896 -4.84 17.71 -1.87
C GLY A 896 -4.10 18.58 -2.87
N ASN A 897 -3.01 18.10 -3.47
CA ASN A 897 -2.29 18.81 -4.53
C ASN A 897 -2.75 18.37 -5.91
N ARG A 898 -2.61 19.27 -6.88
CA ARG A 898 -2.52 18.90 -8.29
C ARG A 898 -1.13 18.34 -8.55
N GLU A 899 -1.02 17.07 -8.91
CA GLU A 899 0.25 16.41 -9.25
C GLU A 899 0.12 15.65 -10.56
N VAL A 900 1.23 15.40 -11.25
CA VAL A 900 1.25 14.51 -12.42
C VAL A 900 2.53 13.69 -12.46
N ALA A 901 2.42 12.44 -12.89
CA ALA A 901 3.51 11.53 -13.16
C ALA A 901 3.24 10.68 -14.40
N LEU A 902 4.32 10.34 -15.11
CA LEU A 902 4.28 9.44 -16.26
C LEU A 902 4.97 8.13 -15.90
N GLN A 903 4.21 7.05 -15.99
CA GLN A 903 4.68 5.68 -15.86
C GLN A 903 4.87 5.08 -17.26
N ILE A 904 6.04 4.48 -17.51
CA ILE A 904 6.41 3.97 -18.83
C ILE A 904 7.07 2.60 -18.68
N GLN A 905 6.60 1.61 -19.44
CA GLN A 905 7.35 0.37 -19.63
C GLN A 905 8.43 0.57 -20.70
N SER A 906 9.70 0.56 -20.30
CA SER A 906 10.86 0.67 -21.20
C SER A 906 12.10 0.11 -20.49
N ASN A 907 12.69 -0.97 -21.05
CA ASN A 907 13.87 -1.59 -20.45
C ASN A 907 15.10 -0.69 -20.59
N GLU A 908 15.23 0.01 -21.72
CA GLU A 908 16.35 0.89 -22.02
C GLU A 908 16.36 2.12 -21.10
N ALA A 909 15.20 2.75 -20.91
CA ALA A 909 15.08 3.89 -20.01
C ALA A 909 15.20 3.46 -18.54
N TYR A 910 14.65 2.29 -18.16
CA TYR A 910 14.87 1.70 -16.85
C TYR A 910 16.35 1.47 -16.57
N ASN A 911 17.10 0.85 -17.48
CA ASN A 911 18.52 0.58 -17.30
C ASN A 911 19.35 1.86 -17.12
N LEU A 912 19.05 2.91 -17.90
CA LEU A 912 19.69 4.22 -17.74
C LEU A 912 19.48 4.80 -16.34
N LEU A 913 18.22 4.80 -15.87
CA LEU A 913 17.87 5.41 -14.59
C LEU A 913 18.28 4.54 -13.40
N THR A 914 18.37 3.23 -13.57
CA THR A 914 18.97 2.32 -12.59
C THR A 914 20.46 2.57 -12.44
N ASP A 915 21.19 2.84 -13.54
CA ASP A 915 22.61 3.28 -13.46
C ASP A 915 22.75 4.61 -12.72
N MET A 916 21.86 5.58 -12.98
CA MET A 916 21.81 6.84 -12.22
C MET A 916 21.56 6.59 -10.73
N PHE A 917 20.52 5.85 -10.39
CA PHE A 917 20.16 5.52 -9.01
C PHE A 917 21.34 4.90 -8.26
N TYR A 918 22.01 3.89 -8.84
CA TYR A 918 23.14 3.24 -8.17
C TYR A 918 24.42 4.07 -8.14
N ARG A 919 24.56 5.12 -8.95
CA ARG A 919 25.63 6.12 -8.81
C ARG A 919 25.36 7.10 -7.68
N ASP A 920 24.09 7.36 -7.41
CA ASP A 920 23.63 8.21 -6.32
C ASP A 920 23.56 7.42 -4.97
N TRP A 921 23.46 6.08 -5.03
CA TRP A 921 23.56 5.13 -3.91
C TRP A 921 25.04 4.78 -3.55
N PRO A 922 25.49 4.65 -2.29
CA PRO A 922 25.79 5.58 -1.19
C PRO A 922 27.26 6.12 -1.10
N TYR A 923 27.51 7.00 -0.10
CA TYR A 923 28.77 7.53 0.50
C TYR A 923 30.06 7.52 -0.34
N ARG A 924 30.05 8.19 -1.49
CA ARG A 924 31.29 8.74 -2.00
C ARG A 924 31.23 10.24 -1.80
N ILE A 925 32.17 10.75 -0.99
CA ILE A 925 32.70 12.09 -1.21
C ILE A 925 33.17 12.05 -2.67
N TYR A 926 32.37 12.56 -3.59
CA TYR A 926 32.88 12.89 -4.90
C TYR A 926 33.81 14.06 -4.65
N MET A 927 35.10 13.73 -4.55
CA MET A 927 36.15 14.72 -4.41
C MET A 927 35.90 15.80 -5.46
N PRO A 928 35.73 17.08 -5.07
CA PRO A 928 35.56 18.14 -6.04
C PRO A 928 36.72 18.07 -7.04
N VAL A 929 36.44 18.39 -8.30
CA VAL A 929 37.36 18.32 -9.44
C VAL A 929 38.65 19.15 -9.22
N ILE A 930 38.73 19.92 -8.14
CA ILE A 930 39.97 20.49 -7.57
C ILE A 930 41.09 19.43 -7.44
N LEU A 931 40.77 18.14 -7.26
CA LEU A 931 41.77 17.07 -7.21
C LEU A 931 42.19 16.47 -8.57
N HIS A 932 41.52 16.76 -9.68
CA HIS A 932 41.97 16.26 -10.98
C HIS A 932 43.27 16.94 -11.44
N ASN A 933 43.53 18.14 -10.93
CA ASN A 933 44.76 18.91 -11.13
C ASN A 933 45.51 19.19 -9.82
N PHE A 934 45.24 18.43 -8.74
CA PHE A 934 45.99 18.58 -7.50
C PHE A 934 47.42 18.08 -7.73
N VAL A 935 48.32 19.05 -7.85
CA VAL A 935 49.75 18.82 -7.68
C VAL A 935 49.97 18.77 -6.17
N GLY A 936 50.39 17.61 -5.66
CA GLY A 936 50.73 17.48 -4.24
C GLY A 936 51.89 18.40 -3.86
N PRO A 937 52.20 18.52 -2.54
CA PRO A 937 53.36 19.26 -2.08
C PRO A 937 54.60 18.91 -2.89
N ALA A 938 55.38 19.92 -3.29
CA ALA A 938 56.63 19.68 -3.98
C ALA A 938 57.52 18.75 -3.16
N ASN A 939 58.32 17.94 -3.84
CA ASN A 939 59.24 16.99 -3.20
C ASN A 939 60.66 17.55 -3.05
N HIS A 940 60.81 18.86 -3.19
CA HIS A 940 62.06 19.60 -3.20
C HIS A 940 61.87 20.97 -2.53
N PRO A 941 62.96 21.66 -2.14
CA PRO A 941 62.87 23.00 -1.56
C PRO A 941 62.29 24.01 -2.55
N LEU A 942 61.48 24.93 -2.05
CA LEU A 942 60.88 26.02 -2.83
C LEU A 942 61.33 27.37 -2.29
N ILE A 943 61.47 28.37 -3.15
CA ILE A 943 61.48 29.79 -2.81
C ILE A 943 60.05 30.15 -2.40
N SER A 944 59.83 30.56 -1.15
CA SER A 944 58.51 30.79 -0.59
C SER A 944 58.16 32.27 -0.43
N GLU A 945 59.14 33.14 -0.22
CA GLU A 945 58.90 34.58 -0.08
C GLU A 945 60.11 35.38 -0.56
N ILE A 946 59.86 36.51 -1.24
CA ILE A 946 60.89 37.38 -1.78
C ILE A 946 60.51 38.82 -1.45
N LEU A 947 61.41 39.54 -0.79
CA LEU A 947 61.32 40.98 -0.63
C LEU A 947 62.49 41.64 -1.35
N TYR A 948 62.17 42.37 -2.43
CA TYR A 948 63.16 43.06 -3.25
C TYR A 948 63.14 44.60 -3.07
N ASP A 949 61.99 45.21 -2.76
CA ASP A 949 61.88 46.67 -2.54
C ASP A 949 61.70 46.98 -1.04
N SER A 950 62.81 46.90 -0.29
CA SER A 950 62.83 46.96 1.19
C SER A 950 63.13 48.34 1.76
N THR A 951 62.94 48.52 3.07
CA THR A 951 63.22 49.79 3.77
C THR A 951 64.71 50.17 3.79
N GLY A 952 65.04 51.28 3.12
CA GLY A 952 66.38 51.89 3.19
C GLY A 952 67.40 51.22 2.28
N ALA A 953 67.77 51.92 1.20
CA ALA A 953 68.81 51.52 0.23
C ALA A 953 68.80 50.05 -0.22
N ASP A 954 67.64 49.38 -0.12
CA ASP A 954 67.43 47.98 -0.42
C ASP A 954 68.35 47.01 0.37
N GLU A 955 68.77 47.38 1.58
CA GLU A 955 69.67 46.55 2.40
C GLU A 955 68.96 45.40 3.12
N ALA A 956 67.65 45.49 3.35
CA ALA A 956 66.84 44.49 4.05
C ALA A 956 66.16 43.47 3.11
N GLU A 957 66.61 43.40 1.85
CA GLU A 957 66.17 42.39 0.88
C GLU A 957 66.37 40.98 1.43
N PHE A 958 65.40 40.09 1.15
CA PHE A 958 65.53 38.69 1.54
C PHE A 958 64.85 37.73 0.56
N ILE A 959 65.33 36.50 0.61
CA ILE A 959 64.77 35.32 -0.05
C ILE A 959 64.53 34.28 1.04
N GLU A 960 63.31 33.77 1.11
CA GLU A 960 62.95 32.65 1.97
C GLU A 960 62.85 31.36 1.15
N LEU A 961 63.41 30.28 1.69
CA LEU A 961 63.17 28.92 1.22
C LEU A 961 62.27 28.16 2.18
N ALA A 962 61.38 27.31 1.64
CA ALA A 962 60.53 26.40 2.38
C ALA A 962 60.74 24.95 1.97
N ASN A 963 60.57 24.03 2.91
CA ASN A 963 60.60 22.58 2.66
C ASN A 963 59.19 21.97 2.78
N PRO A 964 58.49 21.74 1.66
CA PRO A 964 57.17 21.12 1.64
C PRO A 964 57.15 19.64 2.04
N THR A 965 58.31 19.01 2.21
CA THR A 965 58.42 17.58 2.49
C THR A 965 58.36 17.27 3.99
N ALA A 966 58.02 16.03 4.31
CA ALA A 966 57.98 15.52 5.68
C ALA A 966 59.38 15.12 6.22
N SER A 967 60.46 15.47 5.54
CA SER A 967 61.83 15.11 5.94
C SER A 967 62.79 16.28 5.71
N ASP A 968 63.82 16.37 6.54
CA ASP A 968 64.85 17.40 6.39
C ASP A 968 65.55 17.30 5.03
N ILE A 969 65.77 18.43 4.38
CA ILE A 969 66.52 18.51 3.12
C ILE A 969 67.92 19.05 3.40
N ASN A 970 68.93 18.33 2.91
CA ASN A 970 70.32 18.77 3.00
C ASN A 970 70.65 19.69 1.82
N LEU A 971 70.83 20.99 2.11
CA LEU A 971 71.17 22.00 1.11
C LEU A 971 72.68 22.13 0.87
N SER A 972 73.52 21.24 1.38
CA SER A 972 74.98 21.31 1.17
C SER A 972 75.32 21.41 -0.32
N ASN A 973 76.01 22.49 -0.70
CA ASN A 973 76.39 22.80 -2.09
C ASN A 973 75.23 23.08 -3.06
N TYR A 974 74.00 23.26 -2.58
CA TYR A 974 72.98 23.94 -3.39
C TYR A 974 73.44 25.36 -3.66
N THR A 975 72.99 25.94 -4.77
CA THR A 975 73.30 27.33 -5.11
C THR A 975 72.02 28.15 -5.31
N LEU A 976 72.04 29.41 -4.90
CA LEU A 976 70.99 30.40 -5.06
C LEU A 976 71.59 31.63 -5.74
N GLY A 977 70.94 32.14 -6.78
CA GLY A 977 71.43 33.32 -7.49
C GLY A 977 70.50 33.76 -8.61
N ASP A 978 70.84 34.90 -9.21
CA ASP A 978 70.12 35.56 -10.29
C ASP A 978 70.72 35.26 -11.68
N ALA A 979 71.95 34.75 -11.75
CA ALA A 979 72.56 34.39 -13.02
C ALA A 979 71.87 33.21 -13.72
N VAL A 980 71.35 33.43 -14.94
CA VAL A 980 70.72 32.38 -15.76
C VAL A 980 71.77 31.42 -16.35
N ASN A 981 72.90 31.96 -16.80
CA ASN A 981 74.02 31.25 -17.42
C ASN A 981 75.34 31.49 -16.67
N GLN A 982 76.32 30.60 -16.88
CA GLN A 982 77.63 30.66 -16.22
C GLN A 982 78.45 31.93 -16.52
N THR A 983 78.13 32.65 -17.61
CA THR A 983 78.86 33.84 -18.06
C THR A 983 78.09 35.13 -17.84
N ASP A 984 76.94 35.09 -17.16
CA ASP A 984 76.15 36.28 -16.87
C ASP A 984 76.87 37.14 -15.82
N PHE A 985 76.59 38.45 -15.82
CA PHE A 985 77.21 39.41 -14.90
C PHE A 985 76.63 39.36 -13.47
N GLU A 986 75.54 38.62 -13.32
CA GLU A 986 74.80 38.31 -12.09
C GLU A 986 75.58 37.30 -11.21
N ASP A 987 75.15 37.13 -9.97
CA ASP A 987 75.89 36.43 -8.91
C ASP A 987 75.24 35.07 -8.54
N VAL A 988 76.05 34.13 -8.08
CA VAL A 988 75.57 32.83 -7.59
C VAL A 988 76.27 32.47 -6.28
N ARG A 989 75.46 32.23 -5.25
CA ARG A 989 75.91 31.93 -3.90
C ARG A 989 75.60 30.48 -3.55
N ARG A 990 76.49 29.84 -2.79
CA ARG A 990 76.43 28.42 -2.40
C ARG A 990 76.17 28.27 -0.91
N PHE A 991 75.27 27.36 -0.55
CA PHE A 991 75.04 26.99 0.84
C PHE A 991 76.25 26.23 1.44
N PRO A 992 76.69 26.58 2.66
CA PRO A 992 77.76 25.87 3.36
C PRO A 992 77.50 24.37 3.53
N ALA A 993 78.57 23.58 3.68
CA ALA A 993 78.45 22.17 3.97
C ALA A 993 77.78 21.94 5.34
N GLY A 994 76.78 21.06 5.38
CA GLY A 994 75.99 20.74 6.56
C GLY A 994 74.71 21.57 6.73
N THR A 995 74.37 22.47 5.80
CA THR A 995 73.12 23.23 5.85
C THR A 995 71.91 22.31 5.70
N ILE A 996 71.01 22.36 6.67
CA ILE A 996 69.76 21.59 6.70
C ILE A 996 68.57 22.54 6.65
N LEU A 997 67.65 22.30 5.72
CA LEU A 997 66.33 22.91 5.68
C LEU A 997 65.33 21.94 6.35
N PRO A 998 64.80 22.25 7.54
CA PRO A 998 63.96 21.33 8.31
C PRO A 998 62.67 20.92 7.59
N ALA A 999 62.16 19.71 7.84
CA ALA A 999 60.84 19.27 7.36
C ALA A 999 59.74 20.28 7.71
N GLN A 1000 58.95 20.73 6.72
CA GLN A 1000 57.89 21.75 6.90
C GLN A 1000 58.39 23.07 7.52
N GLY A 1001 59.69 23.36 7.42
CA GLY A 1001 60.32 24.57 7.93
C GLY A 1001 60.84 25.47 6.83
N THR A 1002 61.40 26.62 7.24
CA THR A 1002 61.99 27.61 6.33
C THR A 1002 63.45 27.92 6.66
N LEU A 1003 64.13 28.55 5.70
CA LEU A 1003 65.44 29.20 5.86
C LEU A 1003 65.37 30.57 5.19
N ILE A 1004 65.87 31.60 5.87
CA ILE A 1004 65.87 32.98 5.39
C ILE A 1004 67.28 33.39 5.02
N ILE A 1005 67.44 33.88 3.80
CA ILE A 1005 68.68 34.45 3.27
C ILE A 1005 68.45 35.94 3.08
N ALA A 1006 69.12 36.77 3.88
CA ALA A 1006 69.04 38.22 3.73
C ALA A 1006 70.29 38.77 3.03
N ARG A 1007 70.17 39.93 2.41
CA ARG A 1007 71.35 40.63 1.91
C ARG A 1007 72.28 41.09 3.03
N SER A 1008 71.74 41.79 4.04
CA SER A 1008 72.44 42.25 5.25
C SER A 1008 71.71 41.74 6.50
N ALA A 1009 72.36 40.95 7.35
CA ALA A 1009 71.75 40.47 8.59
C ALA A 1009 71.36 41.61 9.53
N VAL A 1010 72.16 42.68 9.61
CA VAL A 1010 71.89 43.83 10.48
C VAL A 1010 70.67 44.62 9.99
N ALA A 1011 70.54 44.85 8.68
CA ALA A 1011 69.39 45.56 8.11
C ALA A 1011 68.11 44.73 8.25
N PHE A 1012 68.18 43.43 7.95
CA PHE A 1012 67.06 42.51 8.13
C PHE A 1012 66.59 42.45 9.59
N GLN A 1013 67.51 42.41 10.56
CA GLN A 1013 67.17 42.40 11.98
C GLN A 1013 66.53 43.72 12.44
N ALA A 1014 66.96 44.85 11.90
CA ALA A 1014 66.39 46.15 12.21
C ALA A 1014 64.93 46.26 11.71
N GLU A 1015 64.62 45.68 10.54
CA GLU A 1015 63.29 45.73 9.94
C GLU A 1015 62.33 44.68 10.55
N PHE A 1016 62.74 43.41 10.62
CA PHE A 1016 61.86 42.30 10.99
C PHE A 1016 61.99 41.86 12.46
N GLY A 1017 62.91 42.45 13.22
CA GLY A 1017 63.11 42.16 14.64
C GLY A 1017 63.68 40.78 14.95
N LYS A 1018 64.24 40.08 13.95
CA LYS A 1018 64.85 38.75 14.07
C LYS A 1018 66.01 38.58 13.09
N TRP A 1019 66.90 37.63 13.39
CA TRP A 1019 68.05 37.34 12.54
C TRP A 1019 67.68 36.40 11.38
N PRO A 1020 68.27 36.58 10.18
CA PRO A 1020 68.16 35.60 9.11
C PRO A 1020 69.06 34.39 9.41
N ASP A 1021 68.87 33.30 8.66
CA ASP A 1021 69.69 32.09 8.79
C ASP A 1021 71.03 32.23 8.06
N PHE A 1022 71.03 32.99 6.96
CA PHE A 1022 72.22 33.34 6.20
C PHE A 1022 72.21 34.81 5.78
N GLU A 1023 73.40 35.38 5.59
CA GLU A 1023 73.57 36.67 4.92
C GLU A 1023 74.44 36.57 3.66
N ILE A 1024 74.35 37.58 2.79
CA ILE A 1024 75.14 37.66 1.54
C ILE A 1024 76.33 38.61 1.74
N GLU A 1025 76.07 39.79 2.33
CA GLU A 1025 77.09 40.72 2.80
C GLU A 1025 77.45 40.36 4.24
N GLU A 1026 78.74 40.22 4.56
CA GLU A 1026 79.19 40.02 5.94
C GLU A 1026 78.95 41.31 6.74
N THR A 1027 77.81 41.38 7.41
CA THR A 1027 77.40 42.50 8.26
C THR A 1027 77.32 42.13 9.73
N ASP A 1028 77.16 40.84 10.06
CA ASP A 1028 77.24 40.30 11.41
C ASP A 1028 77.96 38.94 11.46
N ALA A 1029 79.15 38.92 12.06
CA ALA A 1029 80.01 37.74 12.15
C ALA A 1029 79.42 36.52 12.91
N THR A 1030 78.23 36.65 13.50
CA THR A 1030 77.51 35.53 14.12
C THR A 1030 76.52 34.84 13.18
N ILE A 1031 76.14 35.50 12.08
CA ILE A 1031 75.29 34.94 11.03
C ILE A 1031 76.17 34.36 9.93
N PRO A 1032 75.98 33.10 9.53
CA PRO A 1032 76.77 32.51 8.45
C PRO A 1032 76.53 33.20 7.10
N ASN A 1033 77.59 33.46 6.34
CA ASN A 1033 77.45 33.88 4.93
C ASN A 1033 77.12 32.70 4.02
N LEU A 1034 76.40 32.98 2.91
CA LEU A 1034 76.51 32.12 1.73
C LEU A 1034 77.90 32.28 1.08
N ILE A 1035 78.41 31.19 0.52
CA ILE A 1035 79.76 31.12 -0.06
C ILE A 1035 79.69 31.50 -1.53
N ASP A 1036 80.53 32.42 -1.98
CA ASP A 1036 80.68 32.75 -3.40
C ASP A 1036 80.98 31.50 -4.28
N ASP A 1037 80.30 31.36 -5.43
CA ASP A 1037 80.59 30.31 -6.40
C ASP A 1037 81.46 30.84 -7.55
N PRO A 1038 82.79 30.66 -7.51
CA PRO A 1038 83.69 31.25 -8.49
C PRO A 1038 83.58 30.63 -9.89
N THR A 1039 82.69 29.64 -10.07
CA THR A 1039 82.50 28.92 -11.33
C THR A 1039 81.23 29.30 -12.09
N TRP A 1040 80.40 30.18 -11.51
CA TRP A 1040 79.11 30.57 -12.09
C TRP A 1040 78.77 32.01 -11.73
N GLY A 1041 78.59 32.88 -12.73
CA GLY A 1041 78.36 34.32 -12.51
C GLY A 1041 79.66 35.13 -12.41
N ASP A 1042 79.54 36.42 -12.04
CA ASP A 1042 80.70 37.29 -11.77
C ASP A 1042 80.98 37.36 -10.25
N PRO A 1043 82.06 36.73 -9.73
CA PRO A 1043 82.37 36.75 -8.30
C PRO A 1043 82.76 38.14 -7.76
N ALA A 1044 82.88 39.15 -8.63
CA ALA A 1044 83.07 40.54 -8.24
C ALA A 1044 81.74 41.30 -8.00
N THR A 1045 80.60 40.70 -8.35
CA THR A 1045 79.27 41.25 -8.09
C THR A 1045 78.66 40.61 -6.84
N ILE A 1046 77.53 41.16 -6.42
CA ILE A 1046 76.77 40.64 -5.29
C ILE A 1046 75.34 40.42 -5.74
N LEU A 1047 74.75 39.31 -5.29
CA LEU A 1047 73.36 38.95 -5.50
C LEU A 1047 72.48 40.08 -4.95
N GLN A 1048 71.79 40.76 -5.86
CA GLN A 1048 70.90 41.89 -5.60
C GLN A 1048 69.57 41.61 -6.28
N LEU A 1049 68.47 42.11 -5.71
CA LEU A 1049 67.15 41.88 -6.28
C LEU A 1049 66.65 43.15 -6.98
N GLY A 1050 66.38 43.06 -8.28
CA GLY A 1050 65.95 44.21 -9.07
C GLY A 1050 64.55 44.73 -8.72
N ASN A 1051 64.40 46.00 -8.34
CA ASN A 1051 63.10 46.66 -8.10
C ASN A 1051 62.17 46.74 -9.33
N ASN A 1052 62.69 46.55 -10.54
CA ASN A 1052 61.89 46.50 -11.78
C ASN A 1052 61.63 45.06 -12.28
N GLY A 1053 62.09 44.06 -11.53
CA GLY A 1053 62.03 42.66 -11.89
C GLY A 1053 63.39 41.98 -11.98
N ASP A 1054 63.39 40.69 -11.66
CA ASP A 1054 64.59 39.84 -11.59
C ASP A 1054 64.21 38.35 -11.69
N GLU A 1055 65.22 37.49 -11.67
CA GLU A 1055 65.15 36.04 -11.66
C GLU A 1055 65.87 35.48 -10.43
N ILE A 1056 65.28 34.52 -9.74
CA ILE A 1056 65.90 33.85 -8.59
C ILE A 1056 65.85 32.36 -8.85
N ILE A 1057 67.02 31.73 -8.86
CA ILE A 1057 67.19 30.34 -9.28
C ILE A 1057 67.88 29.56 -8.18
N LEU A 1058 67.15 28.63 -7.58
CA LEU A 1058 67.71 27.62 -6.68
C LEU A 1058 68.15 26.41 -7.50
N ARG A 1059 69.39 25.93 -7.31
CA ARG A 1059 69.93 24.77 -8.02
C ARG A 1059 70.45 23.70 -7.08
N ASP A 1060 70.39 22.46 -7.54
CA ASP A 1060 70.97 21.31 -6.87
C ASP A 1060 72.51 21.32 -6.98
N PRO A 1061 73.24 20.43 -6.27
CA PRO A 1061 74.70 20.38 -6.33
C PRO A 1061 75.30 20.02 -7.70
N ASN A 1062 74.47 19.59 -8.66
CA ASN A 1062 74.87 19.33 -10.05
C ASN A 1062 74.62 20.55 -10.96
N GLY A 1063 74.16 21.66 -10.40
CA GLY A 1063 73.83 22.88 -11.13
C GLY A 1063 72.51 22.82 -11.90
N GLN A 1064 71.63 21.85 -11.62
CA GLN A 1064 70.30 21.79 -12.21
C GLN A 1064 69.32 22.67 -11.43
N PRO A 1065 68.50 23.51 -12.09
CA PRO A 1065 67.43 24.24 -11.44
C PRO A 1065 66.49 23.30 -10.67
N VAL A 1066 66.19 23.68 -9.44
CA VAL A 1066 65.29 23.00 -8.50
C VAL A 1066 64.01 23.79 -8.35
N ASP A 1067 64.12 25.11 -8.20
CA ASP A 1067 62.99 26.04 -8.21
C ASP A 1067 63.45 27.37 -8.83
N VAL A 1068 62.55 28.02 -9.56
CA VAL A 1068 62.84 29.26 -10.28
C VAL A 1068 61.66 30.21 -10.14
N VAL A 1069 61.96 31.42 -9.68
CA VAL A 1069 60.98 32.50 -9.60
C VAL A 1069 61.45 33.66 -10.45
N THR A 1070 60.56 34.21 -11.27
CA THR A 1070 60.83 35.45 -12.00
C THR A 1070 59.71 36.45 -11.73
N TYR A 1071 60.03 37.74 -11.68
CA TYR A 1071 59.05 38.79 -11.44
C TYR A 1071 59.37 40.05 -12.24
N GLY A 1072 58.36 40.91 -12.47
CA GLY A 1072 58.53 42.13 -13.25
C GLY A 1072 59.07 41.87 -14.65
N ASN A 1073 60.23 42.47 -14.97
CA ASN A 1073 60.94 42.29 -16.25
C ASN A 1073 61.86 41.06 -16.32
N GLY A 1074 62.00 40.26 -15.25
CA GLY A 1074 62.80 39.04 -15.24
C GLY A 1074 62.22 37.95 -16.15
N ASN A 1075 63.07 37.10 -16.71
CA ASN A 1075 62.74 36.10 -17.71
C ASN A 1075 63.63 34.84 -17.66
N TYR A 1076 63.03 33.70 -17.32
CA TYR A 1076 63.65 32.37 -17.39
C TYR A 1076 62.85 31.44 -18.34
N PRO A 1077 63.49 30.66 -19.24
CA PRO A 1077 62.77 29.80 -20.18
C PRO A 1077 61.83 28.80 -19.48
N GLY A 1078 60.54 28.88 -19.81
CA GLY A 1078 59.52 27.97 -19.27
C GLY A 1078 58.85 28.44 -17.97
N VAL A 1079 59.28 29.58 -17.41
CA VAL A 1079 58.71 30.18 -16.20
C VAL A 1079 57.94 31.45 -16.58
N THR A 1080 56.73 31.61 -16.05
CA THR A 1080 55.93 32.82 -16.28
C THR A 1080 56.21 33.85 -15.19
N PRO A 1081 56.67 35.08 -15.51
CA PRO A 1081 56.99 36.08 -14.50
C PRO A 1081 55.78 36.55 -13.70
N CYS A 1082 55.99 36.76 -12.40
CA CYS A 1082 55.02 37.37 -11.53
C CYS A 1082 54.85 38.87 -11.78
N PRO A 1083 53.62 39.41 -11.62
CA PRO A 1083 53.42 40.85 -11.62
C PRO A 1083 54.32 41.54 -10.59
N LEU A 1084 54.84 42.71 -10.96
CA LEU A 1084 55.66 43.52 -10.06
C LEU A 1084 54.79 44.04 -8.90
N VAL A 1085 55.20 43.78 -7.67
CA VAL A 1085 54.74 44.49 -6.49
C VAL A 1085 55.35 45.90 -6.51
N THR A 1086 54.50 46.91 -6.67
CA THR A 1086 54.93 48.33 -6.79
C THR A 1086 54.85 49.08 -5.46
N THR A 1087 54.34 48.43 -4.42
CA THR A 1087 54.21 49.02 -3.08
C THR A 1087 55.45 48.68 -2.28
N PHE A 1088 56.11 49.72 -1.77
CA PHE A 1088 57.31 49.59 -0.95
C PHE A 1088 57.08 48.71 0.29
N ASN A 1089 58.05 47.87 0.62
CA ASN A 1089 58.05 46.95 1.77
C ASN A 1089 56.95 45.88 1.73
N HIS A 1090 56.44 45.55 0.53
CA HIS A 1090 55.59 44.39 0.31
C HIS A 1090 56.43 43.30 -0.39
N SER A 1091 56.22 42.04 -0.01
CA SER A 1091 56.91 40.89 -0.58
C SER A 1091 56.05 40.17 -1.62
N LEU A 1092 56.68 39.33 -2.43
CA LEU A 1092 56.01 38.26 -3.16
C LEU A 1092 56.06 36.99 -2.30
N GLU A 1093 54.91 36.43 -1.97
CA GLU A 1093 54.77 35.20 -1.16
C GLU A 1093 54.09 34.09 -2.00
N ARG A 1094 54.67 32.90 -2.03
CA ARG A 1094 54.13 31.73 -2.72
C ARG A 1094 52.85 31.24 -2.02
N PHE A 1095 51.77 31.04 -2.77
CA PHE A 1095 50.47 30.66 -2.20
C PHE A 1095 49.72 29.57 -3.03
N PRO A 1096 49.53 28.36 -2.48
CA PRO A 1096 50.02 27.88 -1.17
C PRO A 1096 51.54 27.62 -1.19
N TRP A 1097 52.22 27.83 -0.06
CA TRP A 1097 53.69 27.76 0.06
C TRP A 1097 54.33 26.44 -0.38
N TRP A 1098 53.56 25.35 -0.37
CA TRP A 1098 54.03 23.99 -0.66
C TRP A 1098 53.90 23.57 -2.13
N ARG A 1099 53.32 24.41 -2.99
CA ARG A 1099 53.01 24.07 -4.38
C ARG A 1099 53.95 24.78 -5.34
N ASP A 1100 54.50 24.06 -6.30
CA ASP A 1100 55.24 24.63 -7.44
C ASP A 1100 54.50 24.37 -8.75
N THR A 1101 54.16 25.44 -9.46
CA THR A 1101 53.51 25.40 -10.78
C THR A 1101 54.43 25.81 -11.93
N ASN A 1102 55.68 26.21 -11.66
CA ASN A 1102 56.59 26.87 -12.61
C ASN A 1102 55.93 28.06 -13.37
N ASN A 1103 54.92 28.70 -12.75
CA ASN A 1103 54.27 29.91 -13.22
C ASN A 1103 54.11 30.87 -12.03
N CYS A 1104 53.45 32.03 -12.21
CA CYS A 1104 53.26 32.93 -11.08
C CYS A 1104 52.22 32.37 -10.08
N ASP A 1105 52.69 31.59 -9.12
CA ASP A 1105 51.97 31.09 -7.94
C ASP A 1105 52.29 31.92 -6.69
N PHE A 1106 52.76 33.15 -6.86
CA PHE A 1106 52.99 34.11 -5.80
C PHE A 1106 51.86 35.15 -5.75
N ARG A 1107 51.61 35.68 -4.55
CA ARG A 1107 50.74 36.82 -4.28
C ARG A 1107 51.55 37.94 -3.64
N GLU A 1108 51.06 39.17 -3.78
CA GLU A 1108 51.56 40.30 -2.99
C GLU A 1108 51.23 40.10 -1.51
N GLN A 1109 52.24 40.15 -0.65
CA GLN A 1109 52.12 40.12 0.79
C GLN A 1109 52.40 41.53 1.35
N SER A 1110 51.33 42.18 1.80
CA SER A 1110 51.37 43.58 2.28
C SER A 1110 52.10 43.77 3.61
N SER A 1111 52.43 42.69 4.30
CA SER A 1111 53.21 42.72 5.52
C SER A 1111 54.11 41.50 5.50
N PRO A 1112 55.35 41.60 5.00
CA PRO A 1112 56.24 40.46 4.87
C PRO A 1112 56.37 39.73 6.21
N THR A 1113 56.18 38.42 6.17
CA THR A 1113 56.24 37.55 7.35
C THR A 1113 57.26 36.47 7.15
N PRO A 1114 58.56 36.82 7.06
CA PRO A 1114 59.60 35.81 6.94
C PRO A 1114 59.41 34.81 8.08
N GLY A 1115 59.82 33.57 7.89
CA GLY A 1115 59.72 32.48 8.86
C GLY A 1115 58.31 31.93 9.10
N ILE A 1116 57.26 32.44 8.43
CA ILE A 1116 55.88 32.03 8.63
C ILE A 1116 55.28 31.61 7.30
N LEU A 1117 54.97 30.32 7.18
CA LEU A 1117 54.34 29.75 6.00
C LEU A 1117 52.81 30.01 6.02
N ALA A 1118 52.28 30.63 4.97
CA ALA A 1118 50.85 30.96 4.87
C ALA A 1118 49.99 29.76 4.45
N GLU A 1119 49.01 29.35 5.28
CA GLU A 1119 48.07 28.25 4.97
C GLU A 1119 47.13 28.51 3.79
#